data_AF-A0A168CJQ4-F1
#
_entry.id   AF-A0A168CJQ4-F1
#
_cell.length_a   1.000
_cell.length_b   1.000
_cell.length_c   1.000
_cell.angle_alpha   90.00
_cell.angle_beta   90.00
_cell.angle_gamma   90.00
#
_symmetry.space_group_name_H-M   'P 1'
#
loop_
_entity.id
_entity.type
_entity.pdbx_description
1 polymer ?
#
loop_
_entity_poly.entity_id
_entity_poly.type
_entity_poly.pdbx_seq_one_letter_code
_entity_poly.pdbx_strand_id
1 'polypeptide(L)'
;MSTQGRLKRHFPGSAVSIPLAVFNDPDLHFSLADALARMGIEEVRDMKPMVKKASQMHIEERDTTNPAIVTDFLTTILCALGERVQVPVLEKNTREQVSWRNARMPWRRSPLWLLARITIHTICSRAGETHVYKQFMVFFMSSLLDVAVSLEMPCETLYCMVAKISGRLKKLGNDARDCLRGRVGTAMSTAAQRIEASWKKASQVLDATLSMRETSQFWRKDQYGSYPNMEAFINSIDSRDTDAASLDFKPSWSVPRHQESELPKALFSGKDQEAAFQLLAFERWVSTCLDHWLEMNIDANETPGRLLDVIKIYHQKAAASYARNPEATSLMLLTIMELWVACDKSACKVHGLLQKYAHEIPGEVLQSLILPFKRDMERLRCIENYLEERKLMASERNPSIFSSFGESNSFAVQFFQNSAEHGNLKKDIETWAEAERKRKREEFRTKLQAYESHTAKAAGRQHEYFARVNYKTGHEYQVHSRYCQRCYHKKEAKNLTIEVHEWPLPSDDLAAQNVVFELKVPTAIERWRDAAAYMISSVLKSTSRHSYEMGKEDALSDYLAQYYYCQKSKRFGLVSTTKSHRRTHRKLKTLGTASEGEVLLKSGLKFRYYDNVLCPCSSLRPFMFRPPESPNGKSANHIISQQSECPEHLSLEEFRAMAALPCGYRVQWLNILTQLRMPVLNFTNKDVLQILLQVSRQVGPPEDSVYRAGHQFPSRENFAIACVEGLEAALDKMKENWESYHAFFGAGWLFYRRK
;
A
#
# COMPACT_ATOMS: atom_id res chain seq x y z
N MET A 1 11.35 13.48 -5.45
CA MET A 1 11.45 14.91 -5.06
C MET A 1 12.30 15.00 -3.80
N SER A 2 13.58 15.40 -3.91
CA SER A 2 14.36 15.81 -2.74
C SER A 2 13.89 17.20 -2.32
N THR A 3 13.62 17.42 -1.04
CA THR A 3 13.27 18.75 -0.54
C THR A 3 14.53 19.63 -0.53
N GLN A 4 14.52 20.77 -1.24
CA GLN A 4 15.62 21.77 -1.34
C GLN A 4 16.00 22.47 -0.01
N GLY A 5 15.72 21.87 1.16
CA GLY A 5 16.06 22.45 2.46
C GLY A 5 15.03 23.45 2.99
N ARG A 6 15.48 24.44 3.78
CA ARG A 6 14.62 25.43 4.45
C ARG A 6 14.55 26.72 3.64
N LEU A 7 13.36 27.34 3.57
CA LEU A 7 13.19 28.64 2.93
C LEU A 7 13.71 29.75 3.84
N LYS A 8 14.72 30.48 3.38
CA LYS A 8 15.19 31.71 4.03
C LYS A 8 14.30 32.88 3.65
N ARG A 9 13.73 33.55 4.64
CA ARG A 9 12.89 34.75 4.46
C ARG A 9 13.48 35.92 5.23
N HIS A 10 13.33 37.11 4.65
CA HIS A 10 13.87 38.37 5.14
C HIS A 10 12.74 39.28 5.60
N PHE A 11 12.87 39.89 6.78
CA PHE A 11 11.86 40.76 7.35
C PHE A 11 12.46 42.06 7.91
N PRO A 12 11.93 43.25 7.56
CA PRO A 12 10.85 43.44 6.58
C PRO A 12 11.32 43.14 5.15
N GLY A 13 10.39 42.85 4.24
CA GLY A 13 10.71 42.64 2.81
C GLY A 13 10.94 43.93 2.05
N SER A 14 10.35 45.03 2.52
CA SER A 14 10.52 46.40 2.05
C SER A 14 10.41 47.36 3.25
N ALA A 15 11.10 48.50 3.20
CA ALA A 15 10.98 49.56 4.20
C ALA A 15 10.96 50.92 3.50
N VAL A 16 10.12 51.81 4.02
CA VAL A 16 9.92 53.17 3.50
C VAL A 16 9.99 54.14 4.67
N SER A 17 10.76 55.22 4.49
CA SER A 17 10.83 56.35 5.41
C SER A 17 9.89 57.44 4.91
N ILE A 18 9.02 57.94 5.78
CA ILE A 18 8.04 58.98 5.47
C ILE A 18 8.32 60.16 6.40
N PRO A 19 8.45 61.40 5.89
CA PRO A 19 8.61 62.57 6.73
C PRO A 19 7.46 62.70 7.73
N LEU A 20 7.77 63.00 8.99
CA LEU A 20 6.77 63.05 10.06
C LEU A 20 5.64 64.06 9.78
N ALA A 21 5.96 65.17 9.11
CA ALA A 21 4.98 66.17 8.69
C ALA A 21 3.94 65.61 7.69
N VAL A 22 4.36 64.72 6.79
CA VAL A 22 3.48 64.04 5.83
C VAL A 22 2.71 62.92 6.53
N PHE A 23 3.37 62.17 7.41
CA PHE A 23 2.74 61.07 8.14
C PHE A 23 1.63 61.54 9.08
N ASN A 24 1.81 62.69 9.74
CA ASN A 24 0.84 63.23 10.71
C ASN A 24 -0.46 63.79 10.10
N ASP A 25 -0.66 63.65 8.79
CA ASP A 25 -1.90 64.00 8.11
C ASP A 25 -3.05 63.06 8.54
N PRO A 26 -4.14 63.56 9.16
CA PRO A 26 -5.29 62.75 9.56
C PRO A 26 -5.96 62.01 8.40
N ASP A 27 -5.99 62.61 7.20
CA ASP A 27 -6.62 62.00 6.02
C ASP A 27 -5.79 60.82 5.51
N LEU A 28 -4.46 60.91 5.62
CA LEU A 28 -3.56 59.81 5.32
C LEU A 28 -3.76 58.64 6.30
N HIS A 29 -3.90 58.93 7.60
CA HIS A 29 -4.16 57.90 8.61
C HIS A 29 -5.47 57.15 8.35
N PHE A 30 -6.56 57.87 8.06
CA PHE A 30 -7.85 57.26 7.72
C PHE A 30 -7.75 56.41 6.45
N SER A 31 -7.20 56.99 5.36
CA SER A 31 -7.08 56.31 4.07
C SER A 31 -6.22 55.04 4.16
N LEU A 32 -5.11 55.10 4.89
CA LEU A 32 -4.22 53.97 5.09
C LEU A 32 -4.89 52.87 5.93
N ALA A 33 -5.63 53.25 6.97
CA ALA A 33 -6.37 52.30 7.80
C ALA A 33 -7.50 51.59 7.03
N ASP A 34 -8.30 52.35 6.24
CA ASP A 34 -9.36 51.78 5.38
C ASP A 34 -8.77 50.84 4.32
N ALA A 35 -7.68 51.24 3.66
CA ALA A 35 -7.00 50.42 2.68
C ALA A 35 -6.49 49.10 3.29
N LEU A 36 -5.83 49.16 4.45
CA LEU A 36 -5.36 47.96 5.17
C LEU A 36 -6.52 47.05 5.59
N ALA A 37 -7.64 47.63 6.06
CA ALA A 37 -8.82 46.87 6.44
C ALA A 37 -9.45 46.14 5.25
N ARG A 38 -9.63 46.83 4.11
CA ARG A 38 -10.14 46.24 2.87
C ARG A 38 -9.23 45.15 2.33
N MET A 39 -7.92 45.39 2.27
CA MET A 39 -6.93 44.39 1.83
C MET A 39 -6.90 43.13 2.72
N GLY A 40 -7.33 43.23 3.98
CA GLY A 40 -7.42 42.10 4.90
C GLY A 40 -8.69 41.25 4.74
N ILE A 41 -9.75 41.78 4.10
CA ILE A 41 -11.08 41.16 4.05
C ILE A 41 -11.48 40.80 2.60
N GLU A 42 -11.16 41.65 1.64
CA GLU A 42 -11.60 41.51 0.25
C GLU A 42 -10.67 40.56 -0.53
N GLU A 43 -11.27 39.67 -1.32
CA GLU A 43 -10.52 38.72 -2.15
C GLU A 43 -10.24 39.29 -3.54
N VAL A 44 -8.97 39.28 -3.96
CA VAL A 44 -8.56 39.69 -5.32
C VAL A 44 -8.35 38.44 -6.17
N ARG A 45 -9.22 38.25 -7.18
CA ARG A 45 -9.21 37.07 -8.07
C ARG A 45 -7.85 36.83 -8.73
N ASP A 46 -7.20 37.89 -9.19
CA ASP A 46 -5.90 37.79 -9.90
C ASP A 46 -4.73 37.38 -9.00
N MET A 47 -4.91 37.47 -7.68
CA MET A 47 -3.94 37.02 -6.69
C MET A 47 -4.18 35.57 -6.24
N LYS A 48 -5.27 34.94 -6.68
CA LYS A 48 -5.57 33.56 -6.36
C LYS A 48 -4.88 32.63 -7.37
N PRO A 49 -4.21 31.56 -6.90
CA PRO A 49 -3.66 30.55 -7.80
C PRO A 49 -4.79 29.86 -8.58
N MET A 50 -4.50 29.48 -9.82
CA MET A 50 -5.49 28.86 -10.71
C MET A 50 -5.03 27.44 -11.08
N VAL A 51 -5.98 26.50 -11.15
CA VAL A 51 -5.75 25.10 -11.53
C VAL A 51 -6.59 24.72 -12.75
N LYS A 52 -6.01 23.97 -13.68
CA LYS A 52 -6.71 23.45 -14.86
C LYS A 52 -7.44 22.15 -14.50
N LYS A 53 -8.76 22.12 -14.67
CA LYS A 53 -9.59 20.93 -14.48
C LYS A 53 -10.57 20.82 -15.63
N ALA A 54 -10.62 19.64 -16.28
CA ALA A 54 -11.46 19.40 -17.46
C ALA A 54 -11.33 20.51 -18.52
N SER A 55 -10.09 20.90 -18.82
CA SER A 55 -9.74 21.95 -19.79
C SER A 55 -10.17 23.39 -19.43
N GLN A 56 -10.72 23.63 -18.24
CA GLN A 56 -11.09 24.98 -17.75
C GLN A 56 -10.25 25.38 -16.54
N MET A 57 -10.00 26.68 -16.37
CA MET A 57 -9.24 27.24 -15.24
C MET A 57 -10.20 27.58 -14.09
N HIS A 58 -9.89 27.08 -12.90
CA HIS A 58 -10.63 27.34 -11.68
C HIS A 58 -9.70 27.89 -10.60
N ILE A 59 -10.24 28.69 -9.68
CA ILE A 59 -9.49 29.16 -8.50
C ILE A 59 -9.12 27.95 -7.63
N GLU A 60 -7.83 27.82 -7.30
CA GLU A 60 -7.31 26.82 -6.38
C GLU A 60 -7.33 27.38 -4.95
N GLU A 61 -8.45 27.19 -4.25
CA GLU A 61 -8.64 27.67 -2.88
C GLU A 61 -7.63 27.09 -1.88
N ARG A 62 -6.97 25.96 -2.19
CA ARG A 62 -6.08 25.27 -1.26
C ARG A 62 -4.65 25.82 -1.28
N ASP A 63 -4.30 26.66 -2.25
CA ASP A 63 -2.96 27.23 -2.37
C ASP A 63 -2.87 28.68 -1.86
N THR A 64 -1.65 29.19 -1.68
CA THR A 64 -1.43 30.49 -1.01
C THR A 64 -1.72 31.64 -1.97
N THR A 65 -2.48 32.63 -1.50
CA THR A 65 -2.73 33.87 -2.24
C THR A 65 -1.41 34.64 -2.42
N ASN A 66 -1.18 35.17 -3.63
CA ASN A 66 -0.03 36.00 -3.92
C ASN A 66 -0.11 37.31 -3.09
N PRO A 67 0.91 37.65 -2.28
CA PRO A 67 0.86 38.82 -1.41
C PRO A 67 1.14 40.16 -2.11
N ALA A 68 1.22 40.22 -3.45
CA ALA A 68 1.59 41.41 -4.22
C ALA A 68 0.75 42.67 -3.91
N ILE A 69 -0.51 42.52 -3.48
CA ILE A 69 -1.34 43.65 -3.03
C ILE A 69 -0.69 44.39 -1.84
N VAL A 70 -0.02 43.66 -0.96
CA VAL A 70 0.69 44.24 0.18
C VAL A 70 2.16 44.51 -0.17
N THR A 71 2.86 43.54 -0.78
CA THR A 71 4.31 43.68 -1.00
C THR A 71 4.64 44.69 -2.09
N ASP A 72 3.78 44.84 -3.10
CA ASP A 72 4.09 45.63 -4.29
C ASP A 72 3.20 46.87 -4.32
N PHE A 73 1.87 46.72 -4.29
CA PHE A 73 0.94 47.84 -4.41
C PHE A 73 1.01 48.81 -3.22
N LEU A 74 0.81 48.32 -1.98
CA LEU A 74 0.91 49.16 -0.80
C LEU A 74 2.31 49.78 -0.64
N THR A 75 3.37 49.00 -0.84
CA THR A 75 4.75 49.53 -0.81
C THR A 75 4.94 50.66 -1.82
N THR A 76 4.38 50.55 -3.03
CA THR A 76 4.49 51.58 -4.06
C THR A 76 3.80 52.88 -3.65
N ILE A 77 2.61 52.79 -3.05
CA ILE A 77 1.91 53.96 -2.51
C ILE A 77 2.75 54.63 -1.42
N LEU A 78 3.27 53.86 -0.46
CA LEU A 78 4.09 54.41 0.62
C LEU A 78 5.37 55.06 0.07
N CYS A 79 5.99 54.49 -0.97
CA CYS A 79 7.16 55.08 -1.63
C CYS A 79 6.85 56.41 -2.31
N ALA A 80 5.61 56.66 -2.75
CA ALA A 80 5.24 57.95 -3.32
C ALA A 80 5.16 59.07 -2.27
N LEU A 81 4.92 58.71 -1.00
CA LEU A 81 4.82 59.64 0.14
C LEU A 81 6.17 59.85 0.85
N GLY A 82 7.22 59.15 0.44
CA GLY A 82 8.50 59.12 1.13
C GLY A 82 9.60 58.53 0.26
N GLU A 83 10.49 57.76 0.87
CA GLU A 83 11.61 57.14 0.16
C GLU A 83 11.90 55.73 0.68
N ARG A 84 12.42 54.85 -0.20
CA ARG A 84 12.84 53.51 0.23
C ARG A 84 14.10 53.61 1.07
N VAL A 85 14.09 52.92 2.21
CA VAL A 85 15.24 52.88 3.12
C VAL A 85 15.67 51.44 3.37
N GLN A 86 16.97 51.27 3.62
CA GLN A 86 17.50 50.01 4.09
C GLN A 86 17.47 50.01 5.63
N VAL A 87 16.81 49.00 6.20
CA VAL A 87 16.73 48.81 7.64
C VAL A 87 17.34 47.46 8.02
N PRO A 88 17.79 47.25 9.26
CA PRO A 88 18.24 45.95 9.70
C PRO A 88 17.21 44.86 9.43
N VAL A 89 17.61 43.86 8.65
CA VAL A 89 16.74 42.76 8.21
C VAL A 89 16.93 41.54 9.09
N LEU A 90 15.81 40.94 9.51
CA LEU A 90 15.78 39.68 10.21
C LEU A 90 15.69 38.51 9.22
N GLU A 91 16.68 37.62 9.23
CA GLU A 91 16.60 36.34 8.51
C GLU A 91 15.85 35.30 9.37
N LYS A 92 14.80 34.68 8.82
CA LYS A 92 14.11 33.54 9.42
C LYS A 92 14.06 32.37 8.44
N ASN A 93 14.55 31.23 8.91
CA ASN A 93 14.37 29.95 8.25
C ASN A 93 12.95 29.43 8.50
N THR A 94 12.15 29.34 7.44
CA THR A 94 10.79 28.81 7.44
C THR A 94 10.73 27.45 6.76
N ARG A 95 9.78 26.62 7.17
CA ARG A 95 9.48 25.34 6.55
C ARG A 95 7.98 25.31 6.33
N GLU A 96 7.55 25.11 5.10
CA GLU A 96 6.14 24.85 4.82
C GLU A 96 5.91 23.35 4.95
N GLN A 97 4.97 22.97 5.81
CA GLN A 97 4.53 21.59 5.93
C GLN A 97 3.03 21.60 5.72
N VAL A 98 2.62 21.05 4.58
CA VAL A 98 1.23 20.92 4.19
C VAL A 98 0.79 19.52 4.58
N SER A 99 0.08 19.41 5.71
CA SER A 99 -0.52 18.14 6.13
C SER A 99 -1.96 18.09 5.63
N TRP A 100 -2.31 17.05 4.90
CA TRP A 100 -3.64 16.91 4.29
C TRP A 100 -4.14 15.47 4.44
N ARG A 101 -5.36 15.32 4.98
CA ARG A 101 -6.07 14.02 5.08
C ARG A 101 -7.56 14.26 4.90
N ASN A 102 -8.06 14.12 3.66
CA ASN A 102 -9.48 14.24 3.32
C ASN A 102 -10.19 15.51 3.85
N ALA A 103 -9.48 16.65 3.89
CA ALA A 103 -10.02 17.92 4.37
C ALA A 103 -10.17 18.95 3.23
N ARG A 104 -11.12 19.90 3.35
CA ARG A 104 -11.29 20.99 2.38
C ARG A 104 -10.05 21.87 2.28
N MET A 105 -9.50 22.26 3.43
CA MET A 105 -8.28 23.08 3.54
C MET A 105 -7.12 22.26 4.11
N PRO A 106 -5.89 22.40 3.60
CA PRO A 106 -4.74 21.75 4.19
C PRO A 106 -4.35 22.41 5.52
N TRP A 107 -3.78 21.63 6.44
CA TRP A 107 -3.14 22.19 7.64
C TRP A 107 -1.78 22.76 7.26
N ARG A 108 -1.58 24.05 7.56
CA ARG A 108 -0.36 24.82 7.31
C ARG A 108 0.12 25.47 8.60
N ARG A 109 1.38 25.93 8.63
CA ARG A 109 1.89 26.67 9.78
C ARG A 109 1.22 28.04 9.86
N SER A 110 0.87 28.47 11.07
CA SER A 110 0.17 29.74 11.29
C SER A 110 1.00 30.95 10.82
N PRO A 111 0.53 31.75 9.84
CA PRO A 111 1.19 32.98 9.43
C PRO A 111 1.15 34.05 10.53
N LEU A 112 0.09 34.07 11.34
CA LEU A 112 -0.04 34.95 12.50
C LEU A 112 1.08 34.68 13.52
N TRP A 113 1.41 33.42 13.77
CA TRP A 113 2.50 33.06 14.68
C TRP A 113 3.87 33.51 14.13
N LEU A 114 4.07 33.42 12.82
CA LEU A 114 5.28 33.94 12.19
C LEU A 114 5.37 35.46 12.36
N LEU A 115 4.28 36.18 12.11
CA LEU A 115 4.18 37.63 12.31
C LEU A 115 4.53 38.02 13.75
N ALA A 116 3.85 37.42 14.75
CA ALA A 116 4.12 37.70 16.16
C ALA A 116 5.60 37.49 16.53
N ARG A 117 6.19 36.39 16.07
CA ARG A 117 7.62 36.10 16.32
C ARG A 117 8.57 37.10 15.66
N ILE A 118 8.22 37.62 14.49
CA ILE A 118 9.02 38.64 13.81
C ILE A 118 8.87 39.95 14.55
N THR A 119 7.64 40.38 14.85
CA THR A 119 7.35 41.62 15.58
C THR A 119 8.09 41.70 16.90
N ILE A 120 8.02 40.65 17.74
CA ILE A 120 8.74 40.61 19.02
C ILE A 120 10.25 40.69 18.79
N HIS A 121 10.79 39.96 17.79
CA HIS A 121 12.22 40.01 17.49
C HIS A 121 12.66 41.41 17.02
N THR A 122 11.84 42.06 16.20
CA THR A 122 12.09 43.42 15.70
C THR A 122 12.09 44.44 16.83
N ILE A 123 11.12 44.35 17.74
CA ILE A 123 11.05 45.24 18.91
C ILE A 123 12.30 45.08 19.79
N CYS A 124 12.65 43.84 20.15
CA CYS A 124 13.86 43.57 20.93
C CYS A 124 15.13 44.04 20.20
N SER A 125 15.21 43.84 18.89
CA SER A 125 16.38 44.27 18.10
C SER A 125 16.50 45.79 18.06
N ARG A 126 15.38 46.51 17.94
CA ARG A 126 15.35 47.98 17.95
C ARG A 126 15.71 48.57 19.32
N ALA A 127 15.40 47.85 20.40
CA ALA A 127 15.80 48.21 21.76
C ALA A 127 17.28 47.86 22.08
N GLY A 128 18.01 47.22 21.16
CA GLY A 128 19.38 46.73 21.41
C GLY A 128 19.46 45.43 22.21
N GLU A 129 18.32 44.81 22.52
CA GLU A 129 18.18 43.68 23.44
C GLU A 129 17.85 42.36 22.70
N THR A 130 18.60 42.05 21.64
CA THR A 130 18.35 40.85 20.80
C THR A 130 18.38 39.52 21.60
N HIS A 131 19.10 39.48 22.73
CA HIS A 131 19.17 38.33 23.63
C HIS A 131 17.81 38.06 24.32
N VAL A 132 17.07 39.11 24.69
CA VAL A 132 15.75 39.03 25.34
C VAL A 132 14.74 38.27 24.48
N TYR A 133 14.77 38.44 23.16
CA TYR A 133 13.92 37.65 22.25
C TYR A 133 14.17 36.14 22.41
N LYS A 134 15.44 35.72 22.50
CA LYS A 134 15.78 34.30 22.62
C LYS A 134 15.34 33.76 23.99
N GLN A 135 15.49 34.54 25.05
CA GLN A 135 15.01 34.20 26.40
C GLN A 135 13.48 34.11 26.45
N PHE A 136 12.76 35.08 25.87
CA PHE A 136 11.30 35.06 25.74
C PHE A 136 10.82 33.81 25.00
N MET A 137 11.48 33.41 23.90
CA MET A 137 11.08 32.20 23.17
C MET A 137 11.23 30.92 24.01
N VAL A 138 12.22 30.86 24.90
CA VAL A 138 12.40 29.75 25.85
C VAL A 138 11.29 29.75 26.90
N PHE A 139 10.99 30.91 27.48
CA PHE A 139 9.89 31.11 28.44
C PHE A 139 8.50 30.79 27.84
N PHE A 140 8.24 31.21 26.61
CA PHE A 140 6.99 30.89 25.93
C PHE A 140 6.85 29.39 25.69
N MET A 141 7.93 28.73 25.25
CA MET A 141 7.92 27.28 25.04
C MET A 141 7.79 26.49 26.35
N SER A 142 8.37 26.97 27.46
CA SER A 142 8.17 26.33 28.77
C SER A 142 6.74 26.49 29.27
N SER A 143 6.11 27.63 29.01
CA SER A 143 4.69 27.83 29.35
C SER A 143 3.77 26.88 28.58
N LEU A 144 4.09 26.60 27.31
CA LEU A 144 3.39 25.56 26.54
C LEU A 144 3.67 24.16 27.07
N LEU A 145 4.89 23.89 27.53
CA LEU A 145 5.24 22.61 28.16
C LEU A 145 4.45 22.39 29.46
N ASP A 146 4.31 23.42 30.31
CA ASP A 146 3.46 23.36 31.52
C ASP A 146 2.04 22.92 31.15
N VAL A 147 1.43 23.58 30.16
CA VAL A 147 0.07 23.23 29.69
C VAL A 147 0.02 21.82 29.14
N ALA A 148 1.01 21.39 28.37
CA ALA A 148 1.07 20.03 27.82
C ALA A 148 1.20 18.96 28.91
N VAL A 149 1.93 19.25 29.98
CA VAL A 149 2.02 18.39 31.16
C VAL A 149 0.67 18.35 31.89
N SER A 150 0.00 19.48 32.08
CA SER A 150 -1.32 19.55 32.72
C SER A 150 -2.41 18.84 31.91
N LEU A 151 -2.34 18.88 30.57
CA LEU A 151 -3.26 18.18 29.67
C LEU A 151 -2.92 16.71 29.44
N GLU A 152 -1.95 16.18 30.18
CA GLU A 152 -1.56 14.77 30.12
C GLU A 152 -1.15 14.26 28.74
N MET A 153 -0.44 15.09 27.97
CA MET A 153 0.02 14.70 26.63
C MET A 153 0.99 13.49 26.65
N PRO A 154 1.05 12.70 25.56
CA PRO A 154 1.93 11.54 25.46
C PRO A 154 3.42 11.86 25.70
N CYS A 155 4.17 10.93 26.30
CA CYS A 155 5.56 11.14 26.73
C CYS A 155 6.50 11.47 25.55
N GLU A 156 6.23 10.96 24.35
CA GLU A 156 7.01 11.27 23.14
C GLU A 156 6.86 12.74 22.75
N THR A 157 5.66 13.30 22.95
CA THR A 157 5.38 14.72 22.68
C THR A 157 6.07 15.60 23.71
N LEU A 158 5.98 15.24 25.00
CA LEU A 158 6.68 15.94 26.08
C LEU A 158 8.20 15.91 25.87
N TYR A 159 8.75 14.75 25.48
CA TYR A 159 10.17 14.62 25.15
C TYR A 159 10.57 15.55 23.99
N CYS A 160 9.78 15.59 22.92
CA CYS A 160 10.04 16.51 21.80
C CYS A 160 10.05 17.98 22.25
N MET A 161 9.11 18.37 23.11
CA MET A 161 9.04 19.74 23.65
C MET A 161 10.26 20.05 24.53
N VAL A 162 10.61 19.16 25.47
CA VAL A 162 11.82 19.28 26.31
C VAL A 162 13.06 19.39 25.44
N ALA A 163 13.25 18.50 24.46
CA ALA A 163 14.40 18.52 23.56
C ALA A 163 14.51 19.83 22.75
N LYS A 164 13.38 20.41 22.32
CA LYS A 164 13.35 21.71 21.63
C LYS A 164 13.76 22.85 22.56
N ILE A 165 13.32 22.84 23.82
CA ILE A 165 13.69 23.85 24.82
C ILE A 165 15.17 23.71 25.18
N SER A 166 15.64 22.49 25.48
CA SER A 166 17.06 22.19 25.74
C SER A 166 17.97 22.63 24.60
N GLY A 167 17.58 22.36 23.35
CA GLY A 167 18.32 22.80 22.17
C GLY A 167 18.36 24.32 21.99
N ARG A 168 17.40 25.07 22.56
CA ARG A 168 17.43 26.54 22.58
C ARG A 168 18.25 27.08 23.74
N LEU A 169 18.15 26.48 24.91
CA LEU A 169 19.01 26.79 26.06
C LEU A 169 20.48 26.59 25.70
N LYS A 170 20.84 25.50 25.02
CA LYS A 170 22.21 25.28 24.52
C LYS A 170 22.68 26.40 23.58
N LYS A 171 21.78 27.03 22.82
CA LYS A 171 22.10 28.17 21.93
C LYS A 171 22.19 29.51 22.66
N LEU A 172 21.69 29.59 23.89
CA LEU A 172 21.81 30.77 24.75
C LEU A 172 23.17 30.80 25.49
N GLY A 173 23.89 29.69 25.56
CA GLY A 173 25.21 29.65 26.20
C GLY A 173 25.13 30.01 27.68
N ASN A 174 25.92 30.99 28.11
CA ASN A 174 25.99 31.41 29.52
C ASN A 174 24.66 31.98 30.04
N ASP A 175 23.88 32.64 29.18
CA ASP A 175 22.57 33.24 29.51
C ASP A 175 21.47 32.19 29.80
N ALA A 176 21.74 30.91 29.49
CA ALA A 176 20.81 29.83 29.74
C ALA A 176 20.55 29.60 31.24
N ARG A 177 21.55 29.89 32.09
CA ARG A 177 21.44 29.72 33.55
C ARG A 177 20.35 30.63 34.13
N ASP A 178 20.23 31.84 33.62
CA ASP A 178 19.24 32.80 34.09
C ASP A 178 17.83 32.42 33.63
N CYS A 179 17.67 31.88 32.43
CA CYS A 179 16.37 31.34 31.99
C CYS A 179 15.94 30.14 32.82
N LEU A 180 16.88 29.26 33.19
CA LEU A 180 16.59 28.06 33.99
C LEU A 180 16.20 28.39 35.43
N ARG A 181 16.57 29.57 35.94
CA ARG A 181 16.12 30.07 37.24
C ARG A 181 14.63 30.42 37.14
N GLY A 182 13.79 29.68 37.88
CA GLY A 182 12.34 29.89 37.93
C GLY A 182 11.56 28.99 36.98
N ARG A 183 10.53 29.56 36.33
CA ARG A 183 9.46 28.78 35.67
C ARG A 183 9.94 27.80 34.59
N VAL A 184 10.96 28.16 33.80
CA VAL A 184 11.48 27.28 32.74
C VAL A 184 12.08 26.00 33.33
N GLY A 185 12.90 26.14 34.38
CA GLY A 185 13.52 25.01 35.06
C GLY A 185 12.47 24.09 35.69
N THR A 186 11.47 24.67 36.35
CA THR A 186 10.35 23.91 36.94
C THR A 186 9.59 23.13 35.87
N ALA A 187 9.16 23.79 34.78
CA ALA A 187 8.44 23.16 33.68
C ALA A 187 9.20 21.96 33.08
N MET A 188 10.49 22.13 32.83
CA MET A 188 11.35 21.09 32.28
C MET A 188 11.57 19.94 33.27
N SER A 189 11.77 20.24 34.56
CA SER A 189 11.92 19.23 35.61
C SER A 189 10.66 18.40 35.77
N THR A 190 9.49 19.03 35.82
CA THR A 190 8.20 18.32 35.95
C THR A 190 7.96 17.41 34.74
N ALA A 191 8.20 17.89 33.52
CA ALA A 191 8.07 17.07 32.32
C ALA A 191 9.07 15.90 32.32
N ALA A 192 10.33 16.13 32.71
CA ALA A 192 11.35 15.10 32.80
C ALA A 192 10.99 14.02 33.83
N GLN A 193 10.53 14.42 35.02
CA GLN A 193 10.06 13.50 36.06
C GLN A 193 8.91 12.62 35.57
N ARG A 194 7.96 13.19 34.83
CA ARG A 194 6.84 12.43 34.24
C ARG A 194 7.31 11.42 33.20
N ILE A 195 8.21 11.83 32.31
CA ILE A 195 8.80 10.93 31.29
C ILE A 195 9.57 9.80 31.99
N GLU A 196 10.37 10.12 33.01
CA GLU A 196 11.14 9.15 33.77
C GLU A 196 10.24 8.18 34.55
N ALA A 197 9.16 8.67 35.17
CA ALA A 197 8.18 7.83 35.86
C ALA A 197 7.49 6.87 34.87
N SER A 198 7.12 7.34 33.68
CA SER A 198 6.57 6.50 32.62
C SER A 198 7.58 5.46 32.14
N TRP A 199 8.84 5.84 31.97
CA TRP A 199 9.91 4.92 31.60
C TRP A 199 10.17 3.86 32.67
N LYS A 200 10.21 4.23 33.95
CA LYS A 200 10.34 3.29 35.08
C LYS A 200 9.18 2.28 35.10
N LYS A 201 7.95 2.76 34.91
CA LYS A 201 6.76 1.90 34.82
C LYS A 201 6.85 0.94 33.63
N ALA A 202 7.28 1.41 32.46
CA ALA A 202 7.49 0.56 31.29
C ALA A 202 8.63 -0.46 31.50
N SER A 203 9.75 -0.03 32.11
CA SER A 203 10.91 -0.87 32.40
C SER A 203 10.63 -1.96 33.44
N GLN A 204 9.61 -1.79 34.30
CA GLN A 204 9.14 -2.82 35.23
C GLN A 204 8.25 -3.87 34.56
N VAL A 205 7.69 -3.57 33.38
CA VAL A 205 6.86 -4.49 32.58
C VAL A 205 7.72 -5.27 31.55
N LEU A 206 8.91 -4.76 31.23
CA LEU A 206 9.91 -5.51 30.47
C LEU A 206 10.43 -6.70 31.28
N ASP A 207 10.44 -7.87 30.65
CA ASP A 207 10.80 -9.16 31.23
C ASP A 207 12.18 -9.09 31.92
N ALA A 208 12.25 -9.50 33.20
CA ALA A 208 13.47 -9.45 34.00
C ALA A 208 14.60 -10.33 33.43
N THR A 209 14.27 -11.20 32.47
CA THR A 209 15.19 -12.11 31.77
C THR A 209 16.12 -11.41 30.78
N LEU A 210 15.87 -10.14 30.41
CA LEU A 210 16.74 -9.35 29.52
C LEU A 210 17.67 -8.38 30.28
N SER A 211 18.22 -8.82 31.41
CA SER A 211 19.22 -8.05 32.15
C SER A 211 20.62 -8.22 31.54
N MET A 212 21.00 -7.34 30.59
CA MET A 212 22.40 -7.23 30.13
C MET A 212 23.38 -6.68 31.20
N ARG A 213 22.96 -6.54 32.48
CA ARG A 213 23.86 -6.11 33.56
C ARG A 213 24.73 -7.26 34.08
N GLU A 214 24.22 -8.49 34.05
CA GLU A 214 24.92 -9.66 34.60
C GLU A 214 26.11 -10.09 33.73
N THR A 215 26.08 -9.80 32.43
CA THR A 215 27.17 -10.14 31.49
C THR A 215 28.46 -9.33 31.70
N SER A 216 28.43 -8.28 32.53
CA SER A 216 29.61 -7.44 32.79
C SER A 216 30.66 -8.09 33.70
N GLN A 217 30.26 -9.03 34.57
CA GLN A 217 31.17 -9.67 35.55
C GLN A 217 31.87 -10.92 35.02
N PHE A 218 31.30 -11.57 34.00
CA PHE A 218 31.84 -12.82 33.42
C PHE A 218 32.92 -12.58 32.35
N TRP A 219 32.98 -11.38 31.76
CA TRP A 219 33.92 -11.02 30.68
C TRP A 219 35.41 -11.19 31.03
N ARG A 220 35.82 -11.01 32.30
CA ARG A 220 37.23 -11.15 32.69
C ARG A 220 37.65 -12.57 33.09
N LYS A 221 36.71 -13.45 33.48
CA LYS A 221 37.03 -14.84 33.88
C LYS A 221 37.03 -15.81 32.70
N ASP A 222 36.29 -15.50 31.63
CA ASP A 222 36.20 -16.34 30.43
C ASP A 222 37.38 -16.18 29.45
N GLN A 223 38.43 -15.44 29.82
CA GLN A 223 39.61 -15.30 28.95
C GLN A 223 40.56 -16.50 29.00
N TYR A 224 40.60 -17.28 30.10
CA TYR A 224 41.41 -18.49 30.21
C TYR A 224 40.82 -19.45 31.26
N GLY A 225 40.04 -20.44 30.82
CA GLY A 225 39.54 -21.53 31.66
C GLY A 225 40.07 -22.88 31.17
N SER A 226 40.78 -23.61 32.04
CA SER A 226 40.96 -25.07 31.88
C SER A 226 39.65 -25.75 32.29
N TYR A 227 39.19 -26.71 31.49
CA TYR A 227 37.94 -27.46 31.71
C TYR A 227 38.23 -28.95 31.92
N PRO A 228 38.70 -29.36 33.12
CA PRO A 228 39.18 -30.72 33.36
C PRO A 228 38.11 -31.79 33.15
N ASN A 229 36.84 -31.46 33.43
CA ASN A 229 35.71 -32.38 33.21
C ASN A 229 35.42 -32.57 31.71
N MET A 230 35.71 -31.56 30.88
CA MET A 230 35.56 -31.65 29.43
C MET A 230 36.73 -32.42 28.82
N GLU A 231 37.95 -32.21 29.30
CA GLU A 231 39.12 -33.03 28.92
C GLU A 231 38.95 -34.49 29.36
N ALA A 232 38.46 -34.74 30.58
CA ALA A 232 38.14 -36.09 31.05
C ALA A 232 37.00 -36.73 30.23
N PHE A 233 35.98 -35.95 29.85
CA PHE A 233 34.93 -36.42 28.96
C PHE A 233 35.46 -36.79 27.58
N ILE A 234 36.30 -35.94 26.96
CA ILE A 234 36.93 -36.19 25.66
C ILE A 234 37.80 -37.45 25.72
N ASN A 235 38.63 -37.58 26.75
CA ASN A 235 39.47 -38.77 26.96
C ASN A 235 38.66 -40.06 27.22
N SER A 236 37.41 -39.94 27.70
CA SER A 236 36.51 -41.09 27.89
C SER A 236 35.83 -41.57 26.62
N ILE A 237 35.93 -40.84 25.50
CA ILE A 237 35.26 -41.19 24.24
C ILE A 237 35.94 -42.39 23.59
N ASP A 238 37.27 -42.44 23.59
CA ASP A 238 38.06 -43.53 22.98
C ASP A 238 37.91 -44.87 23.73
N SER A 239 37.47 -44.84 24.98
CA SER A 239 37.29 -46.02 25.85
C SER A 239 35.87 -46.57 25.89
N ARG A 240 34.94 -46.06 25.06
CA ARG A 240 33.54 -46.53 25.05
C ARG A 240 33.38 -47.69 24.05
N ASP A 241 33.09 -48.88 24.56
CA ASP A 241 32.52 -49.94 23.74
C ASP A 241 31.09 -49.56 23.35
N THR A 242 30.77 -49.69 22.05
CA THR A 242 29.42 -49.45 21.53
C THR A 242 28.47 -50.54 22.02
N ASP A 243 27.89 -50.32 23.19
CA ASP A 243 26.69 -51.04 23.60
C ASP A 243 25.55 -50.62 22.67
N ALA A 244 25.23 -51.51 21.72
CA ALA A 244 24.03 -51.44 20.89
C ALA A 244 22.79 -51.74 21.75
N ALA A 245 22.58 -50.94 22.79
CA ALA A 245 21.30 -50.89 23.48
C ALA A 245 20.29 -50.29 22.50
N SER A 246 19.42 -51.14 21.95
CA SER A 246 18.22 -50.74 21.21
C SER A 246 17.32 -49.91 22.12
N LEU A 247 17.61 -48.62 22.23
CA LEU A 247 16.72 -47.65 22.85
C LEU A 247 15.52 -47.50 21.92
N ASP A 248 14.35 -47.96 22.38
CA ASP A 248 13.06 -47.69 21.74
C ASP A 248 12.84 -46.16 21.72
N PHE A 249 13.24 -45.52 20.62
CA PHE A 249 13.03 -44.10 20.42
C PHE A 249 11.55 -43.83 20.17
N LYS A 250 10.85 -43.31 21.18
CA LYS A 250 9.50 -42.77 21.04
C LYS A 250 9.60 -41.24 20.93
N PRO A 251 9.52 -40.66 19.71
CA PRO A 251 9.55 -39.21 19.58
C PRO A 251 8.38 -38.58 20.35
N SER A 252 8.63 -37.43 20.97
CA SER A 252 7.60 -36.63 21.64
C SER A 252 6.63 -35.95 20.67
N TRP A 253 6.83 -36.13 19.37
CA TRP A 253 6.08 -35.53 18.27
C TRP A 253 5.47 -36.60 17.37
N SER A 254 4.27 -36.34 16.85
CA SER A 254 3.58 -37.20 15.90
C SER A 254 3.22 -36.42 14.63
N VAL A 255 3.42 -37.05 13.47
CA VAL A 255 3.00 -36.47 12.18
C VAL A 255 1.53 -36.84 11.96
N PRO A 256 0.61 -35.87 11.78
CA PRO A 256 -0.79 -36.17 11.51
C PRO A 256 -0.93 -37.01 10.24
N ARG A 257 -1.80 -38.02 10.28
CA ARG A 257 -2.22 -38.77 9.09
C ARG A 257 -3.58 -38.26 8.65
N HIS A 258 -3.65 -37.73 7.43
CA HIS A 258 -4.89 -37.30 6.81
C HIS A 258 -5.48 -38.44 5.98
N GLN A 259 -6.80 -38.58 5.98
CA GLN A 259 -7.48 -39.56 5.12
C GLN A 259 -7.42 -39.11 3.65
N GLU A 260 -7.32 -40.06 2.73
CA GLU A 260 -7.22 -39.78 1.29
C GLU A 260 -8.52 -39.18 0.73
N SER A 261 -9.67 -39.56 1.31
CA SER A 261 -11.01 -39.13 0.89
C SER A 261 -11.42 -37.75 1.40
N GLU A 262 -10.68 -37.16 2.34
CA GLU A 262 -11.03 -35.89 2.97
C GLU A 262 -9.98 -34.81 2.72
N LEU A 263 -10.41 -33.67 2.16
CA LEU A 263 -9.59 -32.48 2.03
C LEU A 263 -9.25 -31.92 3.44
N PRO A 264 -7.98 -31.85 3.84
CA PRO A 264 -7.61 -31.39 5.19
C PRO A 264 -7.99 -29.91 5.41
N LYS A 265 -8.98 -29.65 6.27
CA LYS A 265 -9.49 -28.29 6.58
C LYS A 265 -9.00 -27.72 7.91
N ALA A 266 -8.85 -28.57 8.92
CA ALA A 266 -8.45 -28.16 10.27
C ALA A 266 -6.93 -28.25 10.38
N LEU A 267 -6.24 -27.18 10.00
CA LEU A 267 -4.80 -27.11 10.15
C LEU A 267 -4.44 -25.90 11.03
N PHE A 268 -3.53 -26.12 11.98
CA PHE A 268 -2.72 -25.09 12.64
C PHE A 268 -3.31 -24.35 13.86
N SER A 269 -3.90 -25.08 14.82
CA SER A 269 -4.17 -24.61 16.19
C SER A 269 -3.05 -24.93 17.21
N GLY A 270 -1.96 -25.58 16.78
CA GLY A 270 -0.87 -26.03 17.65
C GLY A 270 0.28 -25.02 17.84
N LYS A 271 1.19 -25.32 18.78
CA LYS A 271 2.43 -24.57 19.05
C LYS A 271 3.40 -24.64 17.84
N ASP A 272 4.38 -23.73 17.76
CA ASP A 272 5.27 -23.56 16.59
C ASP A 272 5.94 -24.84 16.06
N GLN A 273 6.36 -25.78 16.92
CA GLN A 273 6.99 -27.04 16.49
C GLN A 273 5.99 -28.03 15.85
N GLU A 274 4.75 -28.09 16.34
CA GLU A 274 3.70 -28.94 15.75
C GLU A 274 3.24 -28.40 14.39
N ALA A 275 3.31 -27.07 14.21
CA ALA A 275 2.94 -26.42 12.96
C ALA A 275 3.80 -26.87 11.77
N ALA A 276 5.10 -27.11 11.97
CA ALA A 276 5.99 -27.58 10.91
C ALA A 276 5.62 -29.00 10.42
N PHE A 277 5.30 -29.91 11.34
CA PHE A 277 4.88 -31.27 10.99
C PHE A 277 3.50 -31.29 10.33
N GLN A 278 2.59 -30.39 10.72
CA GLN A 278 1.30 -30.23 10.06
C GLN A 278 1.45 -29.71 8.62
N LEU A 279 2.36 -28.77 8.38
CA LEU A 279 2.65 -28.28 7.02
C LEU A 279 3.21 -29.40 6.14
N LEU A 280 4.19 -30.15 6.64
CA LEU A 280 4.76 -31.30 5.94
C LEU A 280 3.74 -32.41 5.65
N ALA A 281 2.85 -32.71 6.61
CA ALA A 281 1.78 -33.69 6.43
C ALA A 281 0.81 -33.24 5.33
N PHE A 282 0.45 -31.96 5.30
CA PHE A 282 -0.41 -31.38 4.28
C PHE A 282 0.24 -31.39 2.89
N GLU A 283 1.49 -30.93 2.78
CA GLU A 283 2.25 -30.94 1.52
C GLU A 283 2.39 -32.36 0.96
N ARG A 284 2.63 -33.34 1.83
CA ARG A 284 2.66 -34.76 1.46
C ARG A 284 1.30 -35.21 0.93
N TRP A 285 0.21 -34.91 1.64
CA TRP A 285 -1.14 -35.25 1.20
C TRP A 285 -1.46 -34.64 -0.17
N VAL A 286 -1.08 -33.38 -0.41
CA VAL A 286 -1.27 -32.75 -1.73
C VAL A 286 -0.52 -33.53 -2.82
N SER A 287 0.74 -33.91 -2.56
CA SER A 287 1.55 -34.62 -3.55
C SER A 287 1.12 -36.08 -3.82
N THR A 288 0.38 -36.72 -2.91
CA THR A 288 0.04 -38.15 -3.03
C THR A 288 -1.46 -38.42 -3.18
N CYS A 289 -2.33 -37.53 -2.70
CA CYS A 289 -3.77 -37.81 -2.54
C CYS A 289 -4.67 -36.80 -3.28
N LEU A 290 -4.16 -35.63 -3.71
CA LEU A 290 -4.99 -34.57 -4.29
C LEU A 290 -5.71 -35.01 -5.57
N ASP A 291 -5.03 -35.72 -6.47
CA ASP A 291 -5.63 -36.17 -7.73
C ASP A 291 -6.77 -37.17 -7.49
N HIS A 292 -6.57 -38.15 -6.59
CA HIS A 292 -7.61 -39.10 -6.21
C HIS A 292 -8.81 -38.40 -5.54
N TRP A 293 -8.54 -37.46 -4.63
CA TRP A 293 -9.59 -36.67 -4.00
C TRP A 293 -10.37 -35.83 -5.03
N LEU A 294 -9.66 -35.24 -6.00
CA LEU A 294 -10.26 -34.44 -7.05
C LEU A 294 -11.18 -35.28 -7.95
N GLU A 295 -10.77 -36.49 -8.35
CA GLU A 295 -11.61 -37.39 -9.16
C GLU A 295 -12.99 -37.61 -8.54
N MET A 296 -13.05 -37.77 -7.21
CA MET A 296 -14.31 -37.96 -6.48
C MET A 296 -15.15 -36.69 -6.30
N ASN A 297 -14.55 -35.50 -6.48
CA ASN A 297 -15.18 -34.20 -6.18
C ASN A 297 -15.21 -33.25 -7.39
N ILE A 298 -14.75 -33.66 -8.57
CA ILE A 298 -14.48 -32.75 -9.70
C ILE A 298 -15.74 -32.06 -10.23
N ASP A 299 -16.88 -32.76 -10.22
CA ASP A 299 -18.16 -32.27 -10.75
C ASP A 299 -18.97 -31.43 -9.75
N ALA A 300 -18.53 -31.32 -8.48
CA ALA A 300 -19.25 -30.57 -7.46
C ALA A 300 -18.97 -29.06 -7.55
N ASN A 301 -20.03 -28.25 -7.56
CA ASN A 301 -19.96 -26.79 -7.71
C ASN A 301 -19.23 -26.09 -6.54
N GLU A 302 -19.15 -26.74 -5.37
CA GLU A 302 -18.46 -26.25 -4.18
C GLU A 302 -16.95 -26.53 -4.18
N THR A 303 -16.47 -27.44 -5.03
CA THR A 303 -15.07 -27.90 -5.05
C THR A 303 -14.06 -26.76 -5.27
N PRO A 304 -14.24 -25.85 -6.24
CA PRO A 304 -13.37 -24.68 -6.39
C PRO A 304 -13.32 -23.81 -5.12
N GLY A 305 -14.45 -23.68 -4.41
CA GLY A 305 -14.52 -22.95 -3.15
C GLY A 305 -13.74 -23.63 -2.02
N ARG A 306 -13.88 -24.94 -1.87
CA ARG A 306 -13.12 -25.73 -0.87
C ARG A 306 -11.61 -25.64 -1.10
N LEU A 307 -11.17 -25.70 -2.35
CA LEU A 307 -9.76 -25.58 -2.72
C LEU A 307 -9.23 -24.17 -2.46
N LEU A 308 -9.99 -23.13 -2.80
CA LEU A 308 -9.64 -21.74 -2.50
C LEU A 308 -9.44 -21.50 -1.00
N ASP A 309 -10.35 -22.01 -0.16
CA ASP A 309 -10.27 -21.82 1.28
C ASP A 309 -9.00 -22.48 1.85
N VAL A 310 -8.67 -23.70 1.40
CA VAL A 310 -7.43 -24.40 1.78
C VAL A 310 -6.18 -23.68 1.26
N ILE A 311 -6.18 -23.17 0.03
CA ILE A 311 -5.08 -22.36 -0.53
C ILE A 311 -4.79 -21.16 0.38
N LYS A 312 -5.84 -20.43 0.82
CA LYS A 312 -5.68 -19.25 1.69
C LYS A 312 -5.14 -19.63 3.07
N ILE A 313 -5.68 -20.67 3.69
CA ILE A 313 -5.26 -21.14 5.02
C ILE A 313 -3.80 -21.61 4.98
N TYR A 314 -3.46 -22.45 3.99
CA TYR A 314 -2.11 -22.96 3.82
C TYR A 314 -1.11 -21.84 3.53
N HIS A 315 -1.40 -20.96 2.56
CA HIS A 315 -0.50 -19.86 2.22
C HIS A 315 -0.22 -18.94 3.40
N GLN A 316 -1.24 -18.56 4.19
CA GLN A 316 -1.04 -17.70 5.37
C GLN A 316 -0.07 -18.30 6.38
N LYS A 317 -0.14 -19.62 6.59
CA LYS A 317 0.64 -20.33 7.61
C LYS A 317 2.03 -20.70 7.09
N ALA A 318 2.11 -21.28 5.89
CA ALA A 318 3.36 -21.61 5.23
C ALA A 318 4.22 -20.38 4.97
N ALA A 319 3.65 -19.26 4.52
CA ALA A 319 4.42 -18.04 4.26
C ALA A 319 5.06 -17.47 5.53
N ALA A 320 4.40 -17.58 6.68
CA ALA A 320 4.97 -17.17 7.96
C ALA A 320 6.13 -18.09 8.39
N SER A 321 5.93 -19.42 8.29
CA SER A 321 6.94 -20.41 8.67
C SER A 321 8.15 -20.44 7.72
N TYR A 322 7.95 -20.14 6.43
CA TYR A 322 8.95 -20.32 5.37
C TYR A 322 9.65 -19.04 4.91
N ALA A 323 9.31 -17.86 5.47
CA ALA A 323 9.77 -16.56 5.00
C ALA A 323 11.30 -16.39 4.81
N ARG A 324 12.12 -17.19 5.50
CA ARG A 324 13.59 -17.15 5.44
C ARG A 324 14.21 -18.38 4.77
N ASN A 325 13.40 -19.30 4.25
CA ASN A 325 13.86 -20.51 3.59
C ASN A 325 13.33 -20.53 2.15
N PRO A 326 14.17 -20.26 1.14
CA PRO A 326 13.72 -20.16 -0.24
C PRO A 326 13.34 -21.52 -0.86
N GLU A 327 13.86 -22.63 -0.35
CA GLU A 327 13.42 -23.98 -0.74
C GLU A 327 12.03 -24.28 -0.20
N ALA A 328 11.80 -24.06 1.10
CA ALA A 328 10.48 -24.26 1.69
C ALA A 328 9.44 -23.30 1.07
N THR A 329 9.85 -22.07 0.77
CA THR A 329 8.99 -21.13 0.01
C THR A 329 8.69 -21.67 -1.39
N SER A 330 9.66 -22.26 -2.07
CA SER A 330 9.46 -22.85 -3.41
C SER A 330 8.52 -24.06 -3.38
N LEU A 331 8.63 -24.92 -2.36
CA LEU A 331 7.71 -26.03 -2.13
C LEU A 331 6.30 -25.53 -1.81
N MET A 332 6.16 -24.48 -1.00
CA MET A 332 4.87 -23.85 -0.75
C MET A 332 4.23 -23.36 -2.06
N LEU A 333 4.98 -22.65 -2.91
CA LEU A 333 4.48 -22.18 -4.20
C LEU A 333 4.07 -23.35 -5.10
N LEU A 334 4.88 -24.43 -5.14
CA LEU A 334 4.58 -25.64 -5.89
C LEU A 334 3.27 -26.31 -5.42
N THR A 335 3.11 -26.51 -4.11
CA THR A 335 1.90 -27.08 -3.52
C THR A 335 0.66 -26.23 -3.77
N ILE A 336 0.79 -24.90 -3.68
CA ILE A 336 -0.34 -24.00 -4.00
C ILE A 336 -0.70 -24.09 -5.50
N MET A 337 0.29 -24.20 -6.39
CA MET A 337 0.03 -24.37 -7.83
C MET A 337 -0.73 -25.67 -8.12
N GLU A 338 -0.40 -26.79 -7.48
CA GLU A 338 -1.15 -28.05 -7.61
C GLU A 338 -2.62 -27.90 -7.16
N LEU A 339 -2.84 -27.25 -6.02
CA LEU A 339 -4.19 -26.94 -5.53
C LEU A 339 -4.97 -26.03 -6.48
N TRP A 340 -4.30 -25.05 -7.08
CA TRP A 340 -4.91 -24.17 -8.08
C TRP A 340 -5.23 -24.93 -9.38
N VAL A 341 -4.35 -25.82 -9.84
CA VAL A 341 -4.61 -26.70 -11.00
C VAL A 341 -5.84 -27.57 -10.73
N ALA A 342 -5.97 -28.17 -9.54
CA ALA A 342 -7.16 -28.91 -9.16
C ALA A 342 -8.43 -28.03 -9.16
N CYS A 343 -8.31 -26.78 -8.71
CA CYS A 343 -9.40 -25.80 -8.71
C CYS A 343 -9.83 -25.45 -10.14
N ASP A 344 -8.88 -25.26 -11.05
CA ASP A 344 -9.12 -24.97 -12.46
C ASP A 344 -9.73 -26.17 -13.20
N LYS A 345 -9.24 -27.39 -12.97
CA LYS A 345 -9.82 -28.63 -13.51
C LYS A 345 -11.29 -28.78 -13.14
N SER A 346 -11.63 -28.60 -11.86
CA SER A 346 -13.02 -28.68 -11.39
C SER A 346 -13.89 -27.57 -11.97
N ALA A 347 -13.43 -26.31 -11.96
CA ALA A 347 -14.19 -25.20 -12.54
C ALA A 347 -14.44 -25.37 -14.05
N CYS A 348 -13.46 -25.86 -14.79
CA CYS A 348 -13.57 -26.18 -16.22
C CYS A 348 -14.50 -27.35 -16.49
N LYS A 349 -14.59 -28.32 -15.58
CA LYS A 349 -15.49 -29.47 -15.68
C LYS A 349 -16.94 -29.05 -15.43
N VAL A 350 -17.18 -28.26 -14.38
CA VAL A 350 -18.52 -27.72 -14.04
C VAL A 350 -19.00 -26.73 -15.11
N HIS A 351 -18.10 -25.92 -15.66
CA HIS A 351 -18.41 -24.91 -16.67
C HIS A 351 -17.45 -24.99 -17.86
N GLY A 352 -17.77 -25.82 -18.85
CA GLY A 352 -16.94 -26.04 -20.05
C GLY A 352 -16.59 -24.77 -20.86
N LEU A 353 -17.41 -23.70 -20.76
CA LEU A 353 -17.11 -22.42 -21.41
C LEU A 353 -15.75 -21.84 -20.95
N LEU A 354 -15.37 -22.08 -19.69
CA LEU A 354 -14.13 -21.56 -19.09
C LEU A 354 -12.88 -22.02 -19.82
N GLN A 355 -12.90 -23.22 -20.41
CA GLN A 355 -11.76 -23.78 -21.15
C GLN A 355 -11.39 -22.96 -22.39
N LYS A 356 -12.35 -22.22 -22.96
CA LYS A 356 -12.13 -21.37 -24.14
C LYS A 356 -11.42 -20.05 -23.84
N TYR A 357 -11.12 -19.78 -22.58
CA TYR A 357 -10.50 -18.54 -22.12
C TYR A 357 -9.17 -18.83 -21.41
N ALA A 358 -8.25 -17.87 -21.52
CA ALA A 358 -6.93 -17.96 -20.90
C ALA A 358 -7.05 -17.99 -19.36
N HIS A 359 -6.20 -18.78 -18.72
CA HIS A 359 -6.17 -18.92 -17.25
C HIS A 359 -5.40 -17.79 -16.54
N GLU A 360 -4.63 -16.98 -17.28
CA GLU A 360 -3.91 -15.78 -16.83
C GLU A 360 -2.87 -15.96 -15.71
N ILE A 361 -2.57 -17.19 -15.31
CA ILE A 361 -1.45 -17.50 -14.41
C ILE A 361 -0.12 -17.41 -15.19
N PRO A 362 0.85 -16.59 -14.75
CA PRO A 362 2.14 -16.47 -15.42
C PRO A 362 3.02 -17.68 -15.05
N GLY A 363 2.91 -18.79 -15.79
CA GLY A 363 3.64 -20.02 -15.51
C GLY A 363 5.17 -19.87 -15.59
N GLU A 364 5.65 -18.86 -16.32
CA GLU A 364 7.07 -18.60 -16.53
C GLU A 364 7.81 -18.30 -15.22
N VAL A 365 7.12 -17.74 -14.22
CA VAL A 365 7.71 -17.43 -12.90
C VAL A 365 8.18 -18.68 -12.15
N LEU A 366 7.62 -19.85 -12.48
CA LEU A 366 7.97 -21.12 -11.83
C LEU A 366 9.40 -21.57 -12.15
N GLN A 367 10.02 -21.02 -13.21
CA GLN A 367 11.44 -21.22 -13.52
C GLN A 367 12.38 -20.67 -12.43
N SER A 368 11.87 -19.79 -11.56
CA SER A 368 12.62 -19.20 -10.44
C SER A 368 12.57 -20.04 -9.16
N LEU A 369 11.78 -21.12 -9.12
CA LEU A 369 11.69 -21.99 -7.96
C LEU A 369 13.03 -22.67 -7.66
N ILE A 370 13.23 -23.02 -6.39
CA ILE A 370 14.39 -23.74 -5.88
C ILE A 370 13.92 -25.14 -5.46
N LEU A 371 14.09 -26.12 -6.36
CA LEU A 371 13.62 -27.49 -6.17
C LEU A 371 14.81 -28.45 -6.19
N PRO A 372 15.28 -28.91 -5.01
CA PRO A 372 16.46 -29.77 -4.93
C PRO A 372 16.19 -31.21 -5.37
N PHE A 373 14.94 -31.68 -5.29
CA PHE A 373 14.58 -33.08 -5.52
C PHE A 373 13.96 -33.33 -6.90
N LYS A 374 14.31 -34.48 -7.51
CA LYS A 374 13.72 -34.95 -8.77
C LYS A 374 12.19 -35.04 -8.72
N ARG A 375 11.63 -35.59 -7.63
CA ARG A 375 10.17 -35.69 -7.42
C ARG A 375 9.46 -34.34 -7.54
N ASP A 376 10.05 -33.27 -7.00
CA ASP A 376 9.42 -31.95 -7.04
C ASP A 376 9.54 -31.31 -8.44
N MET A 377 10.57 -31.67 -9.21
CA MET A 377 10.70 -31.32 -10.63
C MET A 377 9.66 -32.04 -11.49
N GLU A 378 9.34 -33.29 -11.17
CA GLU A 378 8.25 -34.05 -11.83
C GLU A 378 6.89 -33.40 -11.56
N ARG A 379 6.61 -33.05 -10.31
CA ARG A 379 5.41 -32.29 -9.91
C ARG A 379 5.30 -30.97 -10.68
N LEU A 380 6.38 -30.21 -10.77
CA LEU A 380 6.40 -28.96 -11.53
C LEU A 380 6.15 -29.18 -13.03
N ARG A 381 6.73 -30.23 -13.62
CA ARG A 381 6.49 -30.58 -15.03
C ARG A 381 5.01 -30.87 -15.29
N CYS A 382 4.34 -31.59 -14.40
CA CYS A 382 2.90 -31.84 -14.51
C CYS A 382 2.08 -30.54 -14.52
N ILE A 383 2.45 -29.57 -13.67
CA ILE A 383 1.81 -28.24 -13.62
C ILE A 383 2.03 -27.50 -14.94
N GLU A 384 3.27 -27.43 -15.44
CA GLU A 384 3.59 -26.71 -16.68
C GLU A 384 2.90 -27.31 -17.91
N ASN A 385 2.88 -28.64 -18.02
CA ASN A 385 2.14 -29.33 -19.08
C ASN A 385 0.65 -28.95 -19.04
N TYR A 386 0.04 -28.95 -17.84
CA TYR A 386 -1.35 -28.54 -17.69
C TYR A 386 -1.60 -27.09 -18.12
N LEU A 387 -0.73 -26.16 -17.74
CA LEU A 387 -0.86 -24.75 -18.12
C LEU A 387 -0.78 -24.57 -19.63
N GLU A 388 0.17 -25.23 -20.31
CA GLU A 388 0.31 -25.18 -21.76
C GLU A 388 -0.88 -25.84 -22.48
N GLU A 389 -1.34 -27.01 -22.04
CA GLU A 389 -2.55 -27.65 -22.57
C GLU A 389 -3.78 -26.73 -22.41
N ARG A 390 -3.94 -26.10 -21.25
CA ARG A 390 -5.03 -25.14 -21.00
C ARG A 390 -4.95 -23.89 -21.85
N LYS A 391 -3.75 -23.42 -22.15
CA LYS A 391 -3.50 -22.29 -23.05
C LYS A 391 -3.85 -22.65 -24.50
N LEU A 392 -3.52 -23.87 -24.94
CA LEU A 392 -3.86 -24.36 -26.28
C LEU A 392 -5.37 -24.56 -26.48
N MET A 393 -6.12 -24.88 -25.41
CA MET A 393 -7.59 -24.95 -25.46
C MET A 393 -8.27 -23.58 -25.50
N ALA A 394 -7.58 -22.52 -25.08
CA ALA A 394 -8.12 -21.16 -25.10
C ALA A 394 -8.12 -20.58 -26.52
N SER A 395 -9.17 -19.83 -26.86
CA SER A 395 -9.25 -19.14 -28.16
C SER A 395 -8.48 -17.83 -28.11
N GLU A 396 -7.57 -17.60 -29.05
CA GLU A 396 -6.84 -16.31 -29.19
C GLU A 396 -7.77 -15.11 -29.42
N ARG A 397 -8.99 -15.35 -29.91
CA ARG A 397 -10.00 -14.31 -30.15
C ARG A 397 -10.79 -13.92 -28.90
N ASN A 398 -10.70 -14.72 -27.83
CA ASN A 398 -11.41 -14.46 -26.59
C ASN A 398 -10.55 -13.53 -25.72
N PRO A 399 -11.10 -12.39 -25.27
CA PRO A 399 -10.36 -11.47 -24.43
C PRO A 399 -10.27 -11.99 -22.99
N SER A 400 -9.43 -11.33 -22.18
CA SER A 400 -9.17 -11.69 -20.79
C SER A 400 -10.44 -11.68 -19.92
N ILE A 401 -10.59 -12.68 -19.04
CA ILE A 401 -11.72 -12.78 -18.10
C ILE A 401 -11.65 -11.67 -17.04
N PHE A 402 -10.45 -11.19 -16.72
CA PHE A 402 -10.23 -10.20 -15.67
C PHE A 402 -10.34 -8.76 -16.14
N SER A 403 -10.26 -8.49 -17.45
CA SER A 403 -10.19 -7.11 -17.97
C SER A 403 -11.21 -6.75 -19.05
N SER A 404 -11.74 -7.72 -19.79
CA SER A 404 -12.71 -7.44 -20.87
C SER A 404 -14.08 -7.04 -20.32
N PHE A 405 -14.76 -6.07 -20.94
CA PHE A 405 -16.09 -5.65 -20.49
C PHE A 405 -17.01 -5.30 -21.66
N GLY A 406 -18.17 -5.98 -21.75
CA GLY A 406 -19.22 -5.63 -22.72
C GLY A 406 -18.87 -5.95 -24.17
N GLU A 407 -17.92 -6.85 -24.40
CA GLU A 407 -17.55 -7.33 -25.73
C GLU A 407 -18.31 -8.62 -26.06
N SER A 408 -18.65 -8.84 -27.34
CA SER A 408 -19.40 -10.03 -27.77
C SER A 408 -18.71 -11.35 -27.43
N ASN A 409 -17.37 -11.35 -27.43
CA ASN A 409 -16.55 -12.51 -27.10
C ASN A 409 -16.13 -12.56 -25.62
N SER A 410 -16.54 -11.60 -24.79
CA SER A 410 -16.22 -11.63 -23.36
C SER A 410 -16.95 -12.78 -22.66
N PHE A 411 -16.30 -13.35 -21.64
CA PHE A 411 -16.81 -14.52 -20.91
C PHE A 411 -18.22 -14.29 -20.37
N ALA A 412 -18.44 -13.15 -19.72
CA ALA A 412 -19.71 -12.79 -19.12
C ALA A 412 -20.86 -12.71 -20.13
N VAL A 413 -20.61 -12.12 -21.31
CA VAL A 413 -21.60 -12.00 -22.39
C VAL A 413 -21.91 -13.37 -22.99
N GLN A 414 -20.89 -14.17 -23.29
CA GLN A 414 -21.12 -15.54 -23.80
C GLN A 414 -21.82 -16.44 -22.77
N PHE A 415 -21.52 -16.26 -21.48
CA PHE A 415 -22.22 -16.99 -20.42
C PHE A 415 -23.69 -16.56 -20.34
N PHE A 416 -23.95 -15.26 -20.34
CA PHE A 416 -25.31 -14.70 -20.32
C PHE A 416 -26.17 -15.26 -21.45
N GLN A 417 -25.64 -15.28 -22.68
CA GLN A 417 -26.36 -15.74 -23.87
C GLN A 417 -26.80 -17.21 -23.78
N ASN A 418 -26.10 -18.02 -22.99
CA ASN A 418 -26.41 -19.42 -22.77
C ASN A 418 -27.17 -19.68 -21.44
N SER A 419 -27.58 -18.63 -20.72
CA SER A 419 -28.20 -18.75 -19.40
C SER A 419 -29.60 -18.12 -19.34
N ALA A 420 -30.63 -18.97 -19.29
CA ALA A 420 -32.02 -18.54 -19.13
C ALA A 420 -32.25 -17.76 -17.82
N GLU A 421 -31.52 -18.11 -16.75
CA GLU A 421 -31.61 -17.46 -15.45
C GLU A 421 -31.18 -15.99 -15.51
N HIS A 422 -30.06 -15.70 -16.19
CA HIS A 422 -29.60 -14.33 -16.38
C HIS A 422 -30.52 -13.53 -17.30
N GLY A 423 -31.09 -14.18 -18.33
CA GLY A 423 -32.12 -13.59 -19.18
C GLY A 423 -33.35 -13.14 -18.39
N ASN A 424 -33.84 -13.99 -17.48
CA ASN A 424 -34.96 -13.65 -16.59
C ASN A 424 -34.60 -12.50 -15.65
N LEU A 425 -33.40 -12.52 -15.05
CA LEU A 425 -32.95 -11.45 -14.16
C LEU A 425 -32.88 -10.08 -14.88
N LYS A 426 -32.40 -10.03 -16.13
CA LYS A 426 -32.39 -8.80 -16.94
C LYS A 426 -33.81 -8.27 -17.13
N LYS A 427 -34.76 -9.15 -17.46
CA LYS A 427 -36.17 -8.80 -17.66
C LYS A 427 -36.82 -8.28 -16.38
N ASP A 428 -36.53 -8.89 -15.23
CA ASP A 428 -37.06 -8.45 -13.94
C ASP A 428 -36.55 -7.05 -13.56
N ILE A 429 -35.25 -6.77 -13.79
CA ILE A 429 -34.65 -5.45 -13.55
C ILE A 429 -35.28 -4.40 -14.47
N GLU A 430 -35.45 -4.70 -15.76
CA GLU A 430 -36.04 -3.77 -16.73
C GLU A 430 -37.53 -3.50 -16.42
N THR A 431 -38.28 -4.52 -16.02
CA THR A 431 -39.70 -4.38 -15.64
C THR A 431 -39.87 -3.50 -14.40
N TRP A 432 -39.04 -3.73 -13.37
CA TRP A 432 -39.01 -2.87 -12.19
C TRP A 432 -38.61 -1.43 -12.53
N ALA A 433 -37.59 -1.25 -13.38
CA ALA A 433 -37.11 0.07 -13.78
C ALA A 433 -38.16 0.88 -14.55
N GLU A 434 -38.96 0.23 -15.42
CA GLU A 434 -40.02 0.91 -16.15
C GLU A 434 -41.19 1.30 -15.23
N ALA A 435 -41.55 0.44 -14.27
CA ALA A 435 -42.56 0.79 -13.26
C ALA A 435 -42.14 2.00 -12.42
N GLU A 436 -40.88 2.05 -11.99
CA GLU A 436 -40.33 3.17 -11.22
C GLU A 436 -40.23 4.45 -12.07
N ARG A 437 -39.84 4.33 -13.34
CA ARG A 437 -39.81 5.46 -14.29
C ARG A 437 -41.22 6.02 -14.52
N LYS A 438 -42.25 5.17 -14.63
CA LYS A 438 -43.65 5.59 -14.74
C LYS A 438 -44.11 6.33 -13.47
N ARG A 439 -43.75 5.84 -12.28
CA ARG A 439 -44.02 6.53 -11.01
C ARG A 439 -43.35 7.91 -10.95
N LYS A 440 -42.09 8.00 -11.39
CA LYS A 440 -41.35 9.27 -11.42
C LYS A 440 -41.92 10.27 -12.44
N ARG A 441 -42.43 9.81 -13.59
CA ARG A 441 -43.17 10.66 -14.56
C ARG A 441 -44.37 11.33 -13.89
N GLU A 442 -45.14 10.57 -13.14
CA GLU A 442 -46.34 11.10 -12.45
C GLU A 442 -45.96 12.09 -11.33
N GLU A 443 -44.89 11.79 -10.58
CA GLU A 443 -44.33 12.72 -9.59
C GLU A 443 -43.91 14.05 -10.25
N PHE A 444 -43.24 13.99 -11.40
CA PHE A 444 -42.82 15.18 -12.15
C PHE A 444 -44.02 16.02 -12.60
N ARG A 445 -45.05 15.39 -13.19
CA ARG A 445 -46.27 16.08 -13.62
C ARG A 445 -46.99 16.78 -12.46
N THR A 446 -47.15 16.08 -11.34
CA THR A 446 -47.81 16.61 -10.14
C THR A 446 -47.06 17.82 -9.58
N LYS A 447 -45.72 17.73 -9.47
CA LYS A 447 -44.90 18.83 -8.97
C LYS A 447 -44.85 20.01 -9.96
N LEU A 448 -44.84 19.74 -11.27
CA LEU A 448 -44.87 20.78 -12.30
C LEU A 448 -46.18 21.57 -12.25
N GLN A 449 -47.32 20.90 -12.12
CA GLN A 449 -48.61 21.57 -11.90
C GLN A 449 -48.63 22.43 -10.63
N ALA A 450 -48.03 21.95 -9.53
CA ALA A 450 -47.90 22.73 -8.30
C ALA A 450 -47.01 23.98 -8.51
N TYR A 451 -45.91 23.85 -9.26
CA TYR A 451 -45.03 24.97 -9.61
C TYR A 451 -45.75 26.02 -10.47
N GLU A 452 -46.47 25.60 -11.50
CA GLU A 452 -47.28 26.48 -12.35
C GLU A 452 -48.37 27.19 -11.53
N SER A 453 -49.05 26.46 -10.64
CA SER A 453 -50.06 27.02 -9.74
C SER A 453 -49.49 28.10 -8.80
N HIS A 454 -48.34 27.84 -8.16
CA HIS A 454 -47.69 28.83 -7.30
C HIS A 454 -47.18 30.03 -8.09
N THR A 455 -46.67 29.81 -9.31
CA THR A 455 -46.20 30.88 -10.20
C THR A 455 -47.36 31.78 -10.65
N ALA A 456 -48.50 31.18 -11.03
CA ALA A 456 -49.72 31.92 -11.37
C ALA A 456 -50.28 32.71 -10.16
N LYS A 457 -50.35 32.09 -8.97
CA LYS A 457 -50.77 32.76 -7.73
C LYS A 457 -49.83 33.91 -7.34
N ALA A 458 -48.54 33.79 -7.61
CA ALA A 458 -47.57 34.86 -7.37
C ALA A 458 -47.68 36.00 -8.41
N ALA A 459 -47.98 35.68 -9.66
CA ALA A 459 -48.18 36.67 -10.72
C ALA A 459 -49.45 37.51 -10.49
N GLY A 460 -50.54 36.88 -10.03
CA GLY A 460 -51.81 37.55 -9.74
C GLY A 460 -51.88 38.34 -8.43
N ARG A 461 -50.79 38.45 -7.67
CA ARG A 461 -50.75 39.16 -6.37
C ARG A 461 -49.77 40.33 -6.41
N GLN A 462 -50.05 41.40 -5.66
CA GLN A 462 -49.10 42.49 -5.43
C GLN A 462 -48.28 42.25 -4.14
N HIS A 463 -47.19 42.98 -3.97
CA HIS A 463 -46.44 42.97 -2.70
C HIS A 463 -47.21 43.76 -1.65
N GLU A 464 -47.21 43.25 -0.41
CA GLU A 464 -47.90 43.87 0.72
C GLU A 464 -46.90 44.71 1.51
N TYR A 465 -47.23 45.97 1.75
CA TYR A 465 -46.44 46.91 2.55
C TYR A 465 -47.32 47.49 3.65
N PHE A 466 -46.73 47.74 4.81
CA PHE A 466 -47.39 48.51 5.87
C PHE A 466 -46.53 49.72 6.23
N ALA A 467 -47.20 50.82 6.55
CA ALA A 467 -46.54 52.04 6.98
C ALA A 467 -45.99 51.88 8.40
N ARG A 468 -44.78 52.40 8.62
CA ARG A 468 -44.22 52.64 9.94
C ARG A 468 -43.74 54.08 10.03
N VAL A 469 -43.90 54.68 11.20
CA VAL A 469 -43.39 56.02 11.46
C VAL A 469 -42.06 55.90 12.18
N ASN A 470 -41.04 56.60 11.67
CA ASN A 470 -39.76 56.68 12.34
C ASN A 470 -39.89 57.56 13.59
N TYR A 471 -39.74 56.95 14.76
CA TYR A 471 -39.92 57.61 16.07
C TYR A 471 -38.99 58.80 16.33
N LYS A 472 -37.89 58.95 15.56
CA LYS A 472 -36.95 60.08 15.70
C LYS A 472 -37.23 61.24 14.73
N THR A 473 -37.77 60.95 13.55
CA THR A 473 -37.92 61.96 12.49
C THR A 473 -39.38 62.27 12.16
N GLY A 474 -40.34 61.48 12.63
CA GLY A 474 -41.77 61.64 12.33
C GLY A 474 -42.15 61.25 10.90
N HIS A 475 -41.20 60.89 10.04
CA HIS A 475 -41.46 60.50 8.67
C HIS A 475 -42.02 59.07 8.58
N GLU A 476 -43.07 58.93 7.79
CA GLU A 476 -43.68 57.65 7.44
C GLU A 476 -42.87 56.97 6.32
N TYR A 477 -42.53 55.69 6.51
CA TYR A 477 -41.85 54.88 5.52
C TYR A 477 -42.53 53.52 5.39
N GLN A 478 -42.53 52.96 4.19
CA GLN A 478 -43.16 51.66 3.94
C GLN A 478 -42.19 50.51 4.24
N VAL A 479 -42.69 49.53 4.99
CA VAL A 479 -41.96 48.29 5.29
C VAL A 479 -42.68 47.13 4.64
N HIS A 480 -41.91 46.30 3.93
CA HIS A 480 -42.41 45.09 3.29
C HIS A 480 -42.93 44.08 4.32
N SER A 481 -44.12 43.53 4.09
CA SER A 481 -44.74 42.57 4.99
C SER A 481 -43.95 41.26 5.05
N ARG A 482 -43.56 40.84 6.26
CA ARG A 482 -42.93 39.54 6.51
C ARG A 482 -43.82 38.36 6.10
N TYR A 483 -45.14 38.58 5.99
CA TYR A 483 -46.14 37.57 5.61
C TYR A 483 -46.68 37.77 4.19
N CYS A 484 -45.99 38.55 3.35
CA CYS A 484 -46.40 38.83 1.98
C CYS A 484 -46.66 37.54 1.18
N GLN A 485 -47.91 37.37 0.74
CA GLN A 485 -48.36 36.16 0.05
C GLN A 485 -47.68 35.97 -1.32
N ARG A 486 -47.33 37.07 -2.00
CA ARG A 486 -46.54 37.01 -3.25
C ARG A 486 -45.13 36.44 -3.01
N CYS A 487 -44.45 36.88 -1.94
CA CYS A 487 -43.12 36.36 -1.59
C CYS A 487 -43.19 34.91 -1.13
N TYR A 488 -44.23 34.53 -0.38
CA TYR A 488 -44.49 33.16 0.01
C TYR A 488 -44.61 32.24 -1.22
N HIS A 489 -45.50 32.53 -2.16
CA HIS A 489 -45.68 31.70 -3.36
C HIS A 489 -44.44 31.67 -4.28
N LYS A 490 -43.69 32.77 -4.42
CA LYS A 490 -42.39 32.76 -5.12
C LYS A 490 -41.37 31.85 -4.43
N LYS A 491 -41.33 31.86 -3.10
CA LYS A 491 -40.42 31.01 -2.31
C LYS A 491 -40.81 29.54 -2.42
N GLU A 492 -42.09 29.21 -2.32
CA GLU A 492 -42.60 27.84 -2.49
C GLU A 492 -42.31 27.31 -3.89
N ALA A 493 -42.58 28.10 -4.95
CA ALA A 493 -42.23 27.74 -6.31
C ALA A 493 -40.72 27.49 -6.50
N LYS A 494 -39.86 28.30 -5.86
CA LYS A 494 -38.40 28.13 -5.91
C LYS A 494 -37.90 26.92 -5.13
N ASN A 495 -38.60 26.53 -4.06
CA ASN A 495 -38.25 25.39 -3.21
C ASN A 495 -38.73 24.05 -3.79
N LEU A 496 -39.64 24.05 -4.77
CA LEU A 496 -40.06 22.83 -5.45
C LEU A 496 -38.91 22.24 -6.27
N THR A 497 -38.48 21.05 -5.86
CA THR A 497 -37.44 20.28 -6.53
C THR A 497 -37.90 18.85 -6.79
N ILE A 498 -37.30 18.23 -7.80
CA ILE A 498 -37.47 16.82 -8.11
C ILE A 498 -36.11 16.12 -8.17
N GLU A 499 -36.07 14.90 -7.66
CA GLU A 499 -34.91 14.04 -7.74
C GLU A 499 -34.88 13.30 -9.07
N VAL A 500 -33.71 13.27 -9.71
CA VAL A 500 -33.50 12.56 -10.98
C VAL A 500 -33.63 11.05 -10.81
N HIS A 501 -34.21 10.39 -11.81
CA HIS A 501 -34.26 8.95 -11.93
C HIS A 501 -33.29 8.48 -13.02
N GLU A 502 -32.33 7.63 -12.63
CA GLU A 502 -31.34 7.03 -13.52
C GLU A 502 -31.71 5.57 -13.81
N TRP A 503 -31.70 5.17 -15.09
CA TRP A 503 -31.91 3.77 -15.50
C TRP A 503 -30.84 2.84 -14.89
N PRO A 504 -31.20 1.64 -14.39
CA PRO A 504 -30.26 0.80 -13.66
C PRO A 504 -29.18 0.13 -14.51
N LEU A 505 -29.48 -0.21 -15.77
CA LEU A 505 -28.55 -0.89 -16.67
C LEU A 505 -27.91 0.06 -17.69
N PRO A 506 -26.70 -0.24 -18.21
CA PRO A 506 -26.14 0.46 -19.37
C PRO A 506 -27.10 0.47 -20.56
N SER A 507 -26.98 1.48 -21.42
CA SER A 507 -27.79 1.56 -22.66
C SER A 507 -27.30 0.62 -23.76
N ASP A 508 -26.04 0.21 -23.70
CA ASP A 508 -25.48 -0.82 -24.57
C ASP A 508 -25.89 -2.20 -24.06
N ASP A 509 -26.45 -3.03 -24.96
CA ASP A 509 -27.04 -4.30 -24.56
C ASP A 509 -25.98 -5.31 -24.10
N LEU A 510 -24.80 -5.35 -24.73
CA LEU A 510 -23.70 -6.24 -24.32
C LEU A 510 -23.14 -5.85 -22.95
N ALA A 511 -22.98 -4.55 -22.70
CA ALA A 511 -22.62 -4.03 -21.39
C ALA A 511 -23.70 -4.36 -20.33
N ALA A 512 -24.98 -4.31 -20.69
CA ALA A 512 -26.07 -4.70 -19.80
C ALA A 512 -26.05 -6.20 -19.49
N GLN A 513 -25.84 -7.07 -20.49
CA GLN A 513 -25.67 -8.51 -20.30
C GLN A 513 -24.51 -8.82 -19.35
N ASN A 514 -23.38 -8.14 -19.52
CA ASN A 514 -22.22 -8.28 -18.64
C ASN A 514 -22.52 -7.85 -17.19
N VAL A 515 -23.20 -6.71 -17.00
CA VAL A 515 -23.63 -6.26 -15.67
C VAL A 515 -24.54 -7.31 -15.02
N VAL A 516 -25.49 -7.88 -15.76
CA VAL A 516 -26.42 -8.89 -15.22
C VAL A 516 -25.68 -10.19 -14.84
N PHE A 517 -24.70 -10.62 -15.64
CA PHE A 517 -23.81 -11.71 -15.26
C PHE A 517 -23.09 -11.44 -13.94
N GLU A 518 -22.50 -10.25 -13.76
CA GLU A 518 -21.79 -9.91 -12.52
C GLU A 518 -22.69 -9.73 -11.29
N LEU A 519 -23.99 -9.51 -11.47
CA LEU A 519 -24.97 -9.56 -10.37
C LEU A 519 -25.17 -10.99 -9.84
N LYS A 520 -25.02 -12.01 -10.69
CA LYS A 520 -25.30 -13.41 -10.36
C LYS A 520 -24.28 -14.41 -10.93
N VAL A 521 -23.01 -14.14 -10.68
CA VAL A 521 -21.91 -15.03 -11.12
C VAL A 521 -22.09 -16.44 -10.52
N PRO A 522 -21.98 -17.52 -11.32
CA PRO A 522 -22.00 -18.88 -10.80
C PRO A 522 -20.90 -19.12 -9.76
N THR A 523 -21.22 -19.85 -8.69
CA THR A 523 -20.33 -20.07 -7.55
C THR A 523 -18.97 -20.64 -7.96
N ALA A 524 -18.91 -21.68 -8.80
CA ALA A 524 -17.65 -22.26 -9.25
C ALA A 524 -16.77 -21.24 -10.01
N ILE A 525 -17.36 -20.42 -10.88
CA ILE A 525 -16.63 -19.37 -11.62
C ILE A 525 -16.14 -18.27 -10.67
N GLU A 526 -16.98 -17.82 -9.74
CA GLU A 526 -16.61 -16.83 -8.74
C GLU A 526 -15.41 -17.31 -7.91
N ARG A 527 -15.46 -18.55 -7.43
CA ARG A 527 -14.39 -19.15 -6.60
C ARG A 527 -13.11 -19.40 -7.38
N TRP A 528 -13.22 -19.85 -8.63
CA TRP A 528 -12.08 -19.98 -9.53
C TRP A 528 -11.40 -18.63 -9.78
N ARG A 529 -12.19 -17.59 -10.08
CA ARG A 529 -11.68 -16.23 -10.35
C ARG A 529 -10.96 -15.65 -9.13
N ASP A 530 -11.54 -15.84 -7.95
CA ASP A 530 -10.92 -15.46 -6.68
C ASP A 530 -9.62 -16.25 -6.42
N ALA A 531 -9.57 -17.54 -6.77
CA ALA A 531 -8.37 -18.37 -6.62
C ALA A 531 -7.25 -17.92 -7.56
N ALA A 532 -7.52 -17.77 -8.85
CA ALA A 532 -6.54 -17.31 -9.84
C ALA A 532 -5.98 -15.93 -9.50
N ALA A 533 -6.81 -15.02 -9.02
CA ALA A 533 -6.30 -13.73 -8.57
C ALA A 533 -5.56 -13.80 -7.25
N TYR A 534 -5.99 -14.62 -6.29
CA TYR A 534 -5.20 -14.89 -5.09
C TYR A 534 -3.80 -15.40 -5.44
N MET A 535 -3.69 -16.25 -6.47
CA MET A 535 -2.42 -16.69 -7.02
C MET A 535 -1.59 -15.53 -7.56
N ILE A 536 -2.08 -14.79 -8.55
CA ILE A 536 -1.35 -13.70 -9.22
C ILE A 536 -0.98 -12.58 -8.22
N SER A 537 -1.99 -12.17 -7.46
CA SER A 537 -2.04 -11.27 -6.31
C SER A 537 -1.07 -11.50 -5.18
N SER A 538 -1.44 -12.48 -4.37
CA SER A 538 -0.98 -12.63 -3.00
C SER A 538 0.19 -13.61 -2.92
N VAL A 539 0.12 -14.66 -3.74
CA VAL A 539 1.10 -15.76 -3.76
C VAL A 539 2.29 -15.39 -4.62
N LEU A 540 2.08 -15.09 -5.91
CA LEU A 540 3.14 -14.77 -6.87
C LEU A 540 3.59 -13.31 -6.79
N LYS A 541 2.73 -12.41 -6.29
CA LYS A 541 2.99 -10.97 -6.18
C LYS A 541 3.40 -10.35 -7.52
N SER A 542 2.82 -10.84 -8.61
CA SER A 542 3.22 -10.53 -9.99
C SER A 542 2.77 -9.15 -10.49
N THR A 543 2.18 -8.31 -9.63
CA THR A 543 1.52 -7.08 -10.07
C THR A 543 2.25 -5.83 -9.60
N SER A 544 2.75 -4.99 -10.53
CA SER A 544 3.40 -3.70 -10.23
C SER A 544 2.55 -2.51 -10.69
N ARG A 545 2.42 -1.53 -9.79
CA ARG A 545 1.96 -0.13 -9.89
C ARG A 545 0.50 0.19 -10.24
N HIS A 546 -0.08 0.96 -9.31
CA HIS A 546 -1.33 1.71 -9.38
C HIS A 546 -1.63 2.42 -10.70
N SER A 547 -2.94 2.53 -10.96
CA SER A 547 -3.50 3.78 -11.45
C SER A 547 -4.89 4.04 -10.79
N TYR A 548 -4.90 5.02 -9.87
CA TYR A 548 -5.99 5.93 -9.53
C TYR A 548 -7.12 5.58 -8.54
N GLU A 549 -7.28 6.53 -7.59
CA GLU A 549 -8.47 7.03 -6.89
C GLU A 549 -9.50 6.04 -6.28
N MET A 550 -9.09 5.21 -5.33
CA MET A 550 -10.02 4.74 -4.29
C MET A 550 -10.71 5.95 -3.62
N GLY A 551 -12.02 6.10 -3.84
CA GLY A 551 -12.86 7.06 -3.13
C GLY A 551 -13.86 7.87 -3.97
N LYS A 552 -13.98 7.64 -5.29
CA LYS A 552 -14.96 8.38 -6.13
C LYS A 552 -15.87 7.50 -6.99
N GLU A 553 -15.83 6.19 -6.81
CA GLU A 553 -16.42 5.24 -7.73
C GLU A 553 -17.66 4.56 -7.13
N ASP A 554 -18.64 4.23 -7.97
CA ASP A 554 -19.86 3.52 -7.57
C ASP A 554 -19.69 2.02 -7.85
N ALA A 555 -19.63 1.22 -6.80
CA ALA A 555 -19.60 -0.24 -6.91
C ALA A 555 -20.98 -0.75 -7.33
N LEU A 556 -21.01 -1.74 -8.22
CA LEU A 556 -22.26 -2.36 -8.67
C LEU A 556 -23.05 -2.96 -7.50
N SER A 557 -22.35 -3.51 -6.50
CA SER A 557 -22.92 -4.05 -5.27
C SER A 557 -23.74 -3.03 -4.48
N ASP A 558 -23.34 -1.76 -4.50
CA ASP A 558 -24.02 -0.69 -3.77
C ASP A 558 -25.18 -0.11 -4.62
N TYR A 559 -25.01 -0.06 -5.94
CA TYR A 559 -25.98 0.53 -6.86
C TYR A 559 -27.21 -0.37 -7.13
N LEU A 560 -27.01 -1.70 -7.20
CA LEU A 560 -28.07 -2.70 -7.40
C LEU A 560 -28.08 -3.77 -6.30
N ALA A 561 -27.87 -3.36 -5.05
CA ALA A 561 -27.80 -4.24 -3.88
C ALA A 561 -28.97 -5.22 -3.78
N GLN A 562 -30.18 -4.81 -4.16
CA GLN A 562 -31.41 -5.63 -4.11
C GLN A 562 -31.40 -6.86 -5.05
N TYR A 563 -30.57 -6.82 -6.10
CA TYR A 563 -30.39 -7.94 -7.04
C TYR A 563 -29.04 -8.64 -6.85
N TYR A 564 -28.26 -8.23 -5.84
CA TYR A 564 -26.94 -8.75 -5.59
C TYR A 564 -27.03 -9.99 -4.69
N TYR A 565 -26.83 -11.18 -5.27
CA TYR A 565 -27.14 -12.45 -4.59
C TYR A 565 -26.03 -12.95 -3.64
N CYS A 566 -24.89 -12.26 -3.52
CA CYS A 566 -23.73 -12.73 -2.73
C CYS A 566 -23.21 -11.65 -1.76
N GLN A 567 -23.30 -11.93 -0.45
CA GLN A 567 -22.91 -11.02 0.65
C GLN A 567 -21.50 -11.26 1.22
N LYS A 568 -20.71 -12.21 0.71
CA LYS A 568 -19.37 -12.50 1.25
C LYS A 568 -18.27 -11.88 0.39
N SER A 569 -17.36 -11.19 1.06
CA SER A 569 -16.15 -10.48 0.57
C SER A 569 -15.57 -11.02 -0.75
N LYS A 570 -15.99 -10.44 -1.87
CA LYS A 570 -15.43 -10.72 -3.20
C LYS A 570 -14.14 -9.93 -3.43
N ARG A 571 -13.19 -10.54 -4.15
CA ARG A 571 -11.95 -9.86 -4.55
C ARG A 571 -12.15 -8.99 -5.80
N PHE A 572 -13.01 -9.43 -6.72
CA PHE A 572 -13.40 -8.67 -7.91
C PHE A 572 -14.80 -8.11 -7.78
N GLY A 573 -14.94 -6.85 -8.21
CA GLY A 573 -16.23 -6.20 -8.39
C GLY A 573 -16.20 -5.29 -9.60
N LEU A 574 -17.38 -5.05 -10.19
CA LEU A 574 -17.55 -4.00 -11.17
C LEU A 574 -17.65 -2.65 -10.46
N VAL A 575 -16.78 -1.74 -10.87
CA VAL A 575 -16.70 -0.38 -10.33
C VAL A 575 -16.87 0.61 -11.47
N SER A 576 -17.77 1.59 -11.29
CA SER A 576 -18.03 2.60 -12.31
C SER A 576 -17.00 3.73 -12.25
N THR A 577 -16.32 3.96 -13.39
CA THR A 577 -15.37 5.07 -13.56
C THR A 577 -16.05 6.44 -13.62
N THR A 578 -17.37 6.49 -13.79
CA THR A 578 -18.21 7.68 -13.79
C THR A 578 -19.20 7.62 -12.62
N LYS A 579 -19.47 8.77 -12.01
CA LYS A 579 -20.40 8.84 -10.86
C LYS A 579 -21.85 8.67 -11.32
N SER A 580 -22.64 7.90 -10.56
CA SER A 580 -24.10 7.86 -10.71
C SER A 580 -24.68 9.26 -10.56
N HIS A 581 -25.69 9.57 -11.37
CA HIS A 581 -26.47 10.80 -11.24
C HIS A 581 -27.08 10.95 -9.85
N ARG A 582 -27.36 9.84 -9.14
CA ARG A 582 -27.86 9.79 -7.74
C ARG A 582 -26.91 10.40 -6.71
N ARG A 583 -25.59 10.38 -6.96
CA ARG A 583 -24.56 10.86 -6.01
C ARG A 583 -23.93 12.20 -6.38
N THR A 584 -24.23 12.74 -7.55
CA THR A 584 -23.71 14.05 -7.93
C THR A 584 -24.46 15.17 -7.21
N HIS A 585 -23.83 16.34 -7.08
CA HIS A 585 -24.49 17.58 -6.60
C HIS A 585 -25.68 18.01 -7.49
N ARG A 586 -25.89 17.34 -8.63
CA ARG A 586 -26.95 17.60 -9.62
C ARG A 586 -28.17 16.70 -9.46
N LYS A 587 -28.25 15.91 -8.36
CA LYS A 587 -29.35 14.96 -8.11
C LYS A 587 -30.73 15.62 -7.98
N LEU A 588 -30.79 16.89 -7.56
CA LEU A 588 -32.01 17.68 -7.45
C LEU A 588 -32.08 18.68 -8.59
N LYS A 589 -33.23 18.73 -9.25
CA LYS A 589 -33.55 19.68 -10.31
C LYS A 589 -34.68 20.61 -9.87
N THR A 590 -34.53 21.89 -10.16
CA THR A 590 -35.57 22.91 -9.97
C THR A 590 -36.56 22.86 -11.12
N LEU A 591 -37.86 22.88 -10.83
CA LEU A 591 -38.88 22.68 -11.86
C LEU A 591 -39.00 23.82 -12.88
N GLY A 592 -38.59 25.04 -12.53
CA GLY A 592 -38.61 26.17 -13.46
C GLY A 592 -37.69 26.02 -14.68
N THR A 593 -36.77 25.05 -14.68
CA THR A 593 -35.81 24.81 -15.78
C THR A 593 -35.72 23.34 -16.18
N ALA A 594 -36.46 22.44 -15.54
CA ALA A 594 -36.30 21.01 -15.74
C ALA A 594 -37.27 20.49 -16.81
N SER A 595 -36.75 19.77 -17.79
CA SER A 595 -37.54 18.99 -18.74
C SER A 595 -37.67 17.52 -18.31
N GLU A 596 -38.67 16.80 -18.82
CA GLU A 596 -38.86 15.37 -18.50
C GLU A 596 -37.61 14.53 -18.83
N GLY A 597 -36.93 14.83 -19.94
CA GLY A 597 -35.68 14.17 -20.34
C GLY A 597 -34.49 14.44 -19.42
N GLU A 598 -34.49 15.54 -18.67
CA GLU A 598 -33.45 15.86 -17.68
C GLU A 598 -33.73 15.26 -16.29
N VAL A 599 -34.97 14.81 -16.05
CA VAL A 599 -35.37 14.09 -14.85
C VAL A 599 -35.23 12.58 -15.03
N LEU A 600 -35.54 12.07 -16.22
CA LEU A 600 -35.50 10.64 -16.55
C LEU A 600 -34.26 10.31 -17.38
N LEU A 601 -33.15 10.09 -16.69
CA LEU A 601 -31.84 9.90 -17.32
C LEU A 601 -31.60 8.42 -17.70
N LYS A 602 -30.80 8.23 -18.75
CA LYS A 602 -30.14 6.95 -19.05
C LYS A 602 -29.04 6.69 -18.01
N SER A 603 -28.59 5.45 -17.87
CA SER A 603 -27.45 5.14 -17.01
C SER A 603 -26.20 5.89 -17.46
N GLY A 604 -25.62 6.68 -16.57
CA GLY A 604 -24.36 7.38 -16.79
C GLY A 604 -23.14 6.56 -16.38
N LEU A 605 -23.34 5.34 -15.85
CA LEU A 605 -22.30 4.47 -15.30
C LEU A 605 -21.48 3.78 -16.41
N LYS A 606 -20.15 3.76 -16.23
CA LYS A 606 -19.19 3.06 -17.09
C LYS A 606 -18.37 2.11 -16.23
N PHE A 607 -18.83 0.87 -16.14
CA PHE A 607 -18.23 -0.18 -15.33
C PHE A 607 -16.93 -0.72 -15.92
N ARG A 608 -16.01 -1.09 -15.03
CA ARG A 608 -14.79 -1.87 -15.32
C ARG A 608 -14.54 -2.83 -14.16
N TYR A 609 -13.82 -3.92 -14.44
CA TYR A 609 -13.34 -4.84 -13.41
C TYR A 609 -12.24 -4.19 -12.57
N TYR A 610 -12.34 -4.34 -11.24
CA TYR A 610 -11.39 -3.80 -10.27
C TYR A 610 -10.95 -4.87 -9.27
N ASP A 611 -9.64 -4.89 -8.93
CA ASP A 611 -9.01 -5.78 -7.93
C ASP A 611 -8.44 -4.95 -6.77
N ASN A 612 -8.64 -5.41 -5.54
CA ASN A 612 -8.43 -4.64 -4.31
C ASN A 612 -7.06 -4.80 -3.63
N VAL A 613 -6.07 -5.49 -4.22
CA VAL A 613 -4.77 -5.71 -3.53
C VAL A 613 -3.57 -5.60 -4.48
N LEU A 614 -2.78 -4.53 -4.30
CA LEU A 614 -1.51 -4.28 -4.99
C LEU A 614 -0.44 -3.76 -4.03
N CYS A 615 0.66 -4.50 -3.89
CA CYS A 615 2.04 -3.97 -4.02
C CYS A 615 3.07 -5.10 -3.82
N PRO A 616 4.14 -5.17 -4.65
CA PRO A 616 5.37 -5.87 -4.32
C PRO A 616 6.48 -4.85 -4.10
N CYS A 617 7.35 -5.17 -3.16
CA CYS A 617 8.59 -4.45 -2.92
C CYS A 617 9.74 -5.40 -3.24
N SER A 618 10.71 -4.94 -4.03
CA SER A 618 11.97 -5.61 -4.32
C SER A 618 13.07 -5.02 -3.45
N SER A 619 13.99 -5.85 -2.97
CA SER A 619 15.34 -5.38 -2.64
C SER A 619 16.38 -6.52 -2.68
N LEU A 620 17.57 -6.13 -3.17
CA LEU A 620 18.90 -6.76 -3.04
C LEU A 620 19.13 -8.16 -3.66
N ARG A 621 19.13 -8.30 -5.00
CA ARG A 621 19.58 -9.52 -5.73
C ARG A 621 20.18 -9.35 -7.17
N PRO A 622 20.79 -8.24 -7.64
CA PRO A 622 20.92 -7.99 -9.09
C PRO A 622 21.66 -9.05 -9.93
N PHE A 623 22.68 -9.72 -9.36
CA PHE A 623 23.48 -10.74 -10.06
C PHE A 623 22.95 -12.17 -9.90
N MET A 624 22.26 -12.46 -8.79
CA MET A 624 21.60 -13.77 -8.54
C MET A 624 20.18 -13.83 -9.11
N PHE A 625 19.59 -12.68 -9.41
CA PHE A 625 18.25 -12.58 -9.94
C PHE A 625 18.22 -13.00 -11.41
N ARG A 626 17.71 -14.20 -11.67
CA ARG A 626 17.46 -14.75 -13.02
C ARG A 626 15.95 -14.85 -13.24
N PRO A 627 15.29 -13.74 -13.61
CA PRO A 627 13.86 -13.75 -13.86
C PRO A 627 13.57 -14.45 -15.21
N PRO A 628 12.32 -14.83 -15.48
CA PRO A 628 11.97 -15.56 -16.70
C PRO A 628 12.28 -14.78 -17.99
N GLU A 629 12.27 -13.45 -17.95
CA GLU A 629 12.60 -12.59 -19.09
C GLU A 629 14.11 -12.55 -19.39
N SER A 630 14.93 -12.98 -18.43
CA SER A 630 16.40 -13.01 -18.54
C SER A 630 16.97 -14.25 -17.83
N PRO A 631 16.65 -15.46 -18.32
CA PRO A 631 16.98 -16.71 -17.62
C PRO A 631 18.48 -16.98 -17.56
N ASN A 632 19.27 -16.36 -18.44
CA ASN A 632 20.74 -16.41 -18.42
C ASN A 632 21.37 -15.50 -17.35
N GLY A 633 20.58 -14.67 -16.65
CA GLY A 633 21.08 -13.68 -15.72
C GLY A 633 21.86 -12.56 -16.41
N LYS A 634 22.74 -11.89 -15.66
CA LYS A 634 23.68 -10.90 -16.20
C LYS A 634 24.80 -11.58 -16.98
N SER A 635 25.32 -10.93 -18.02
CA SER A 635 26.44 -11.47 -18.79
C SER A 635 27.79 -11.29 -18.06
N ALA A 636 28.78 -12.10 -18.44
CA ALA A 636 30.15 -11.97 -17.93
C ALA A 636 30.71 -10.54 -18.13
N ASN A 637 30.48 -9.93 -19.30
CA ASN A 637 30.90 -8.55 -19.59
C ASN A 637 30.23 -7.54 -18.65
N HIS A 638 28.95 -7.74 -18.31
CA HIS A 638 28.26 -6.89 -17.35
C HIS A 638 28.91 -6.99 -15.96
N ILE A 639 29.27 -8.18 -15.51
CA ILE A 639 29.98 -8.39 -14.23
C ILE A 639 31.31 -7.66 -14.22
N ILE A 640 32.09 -7.79 -15.31
CA ILE A 640 33.37 -7.09 -15.47
C ILE A 640 33.18 -5.56 -15.40
N SER A 641 32.10 -5.03 -15.97
CA SER A 641 31.81 -3.58 -15.91
C SER A 641 31.43 -3.08 -14.50
N GLN A 642 31.05 -3.97 -13.58
CA GLN A 642 30.60 -3.64 -12.22
C GLN A 642 31.67 -3.94 -11.15
N GLN A 643 32.95 -4.00 -11.52
CA GLN A 643 34.03 -4.24 -10.57
C GLN A 643 34.13 -3.18 -9.47
N SER A 644 33.68 -1.95 -9.73
CA SER A 644 33.59 -0.90 -8.72
C SER A 644 32.57 -1.20 -7.62
N GLU A 645 31.66 -2.17 -7.82
CA GLU A 645 30.70 -2.63 -6.83
C GLU A 645 31.23 -3.79 -5.97
N CYS A 646 32.49 -4.20 -6.16
CA CYS A 646 33.12 -5.26 -5.37
C CYS A 646 33.20 -4.87 -3.88
N PRO A 647 32.65 -5.67 -2.97
CA PRO A 647 32.76 -5.42 -1.52
C PRO A 647 34.22 -5.41 -1.06
N GLU A 648 34.56 -4.56 -0.09
CA GLU A 648 35.94 -4.40 0.42
C GLU A 648 36.54 -5.68 1.03
N HIS A 649 35.71 -6.65 1.44
CA HIS A 649 36.13 -7.91 2.04
C HIS A 649 36.34 -9.05 1.02
N LEU A 650 36.17 -8.78 -0.28
CA LEU A 650 36.36 -9.76 -1.37
C LEU A 650 37.44 -9.28 -2.33
N SER A 651 38.26 -10.22 -2.83
CA SER A 651 39.12 -9.90 -3.97
C SER A 651 38.30 -9.71 -5.26
N LEU A 652 38.83 -8.93 -6.20
CA LEU A 652 38.20 -8.74 -7.51
C LEU A 652 38.02 -10.07 -8.27
N GLU A 653 38.95 -11.01 -8.09
CA GLU A 653 38.86 -12.34 -8.71
C GLU A 653 37.75 -13.20 -8.06
N GLU A 654 37.66 -13.22 -6.74
CA GLU A 654 36.56 -13.91 -6.03
C GLU A 654 35.19 -13.30 -6.37
N PHE A 655 35.10 -11.97 -6.44
CA PHE A 655 33.87 -11.27 -6.85
C PHE A 655 33.43 -11.67 -8.26
N ARG A 656 34.36 -11.64 -9.23
CA ARG A 656 34.08 -12.07 -10.61
C ARG A 656 33.67 -13.53 -10.67
N ALA A 657 34.39 -14.41 -9.99
CA ALA A 657 34.08 -15.84 -9.96
C ALA A 657 32.71 -16.14 -9.32
N MET A 658 32.36 -15.47 -8.22
CA MET A 658 31.05 -15.61 -7.58
C MET A 658 29.92 -15.11 -8.46
N ALA A 659 30.07 -13.92 -9.05
CA ALA A 659 29.05 -13.34 -9.91
C ALA A 659 28.89 -14.12 -11.23
N ALA A 660 29.94 -14.80 -11.70
CA ALA A 660 29.91 -15.60 -12.92
C ALA A 660 29.20 -16.95 -12.76
N LEU A 661 29.10 -17.52 -11.54
CA LEU A 661 28.41 -18.79 -11.29
C LEU A 661 27.01 -18.89 -11.93
N PRO A 662 26.09 -17.92 -11.74
CA PRO A 662 24.74 -17.96 -12.33
C PRO A 662 24.69 -17.66 -13.84
N CYS A 663 25.80 -17.24 -14.48
CA CYS A 663 25.81 -16.84 -15.88
C CYS A 663 25.53 -18.02 -16.81
N GLY A 664 24.43 -17.91 -17.57
CA GLY A 664 24.04 -18.90 -18.55
C GLY A 664 23.46 -20.16 -17.90
N TYR A 665 22.14 -20.32 -17.94
CA TYR A 665 21.47 -21.43 -17.25
C TYR A 665 21.88 -22.81 -17.80
N ARG A 666 22.27 -22.91 -19.07
CA ARG A 666 22.75 -24.17 -19.69
C ARG A 666 24.18 -24.55 -19.28
N VAL A 667 25.01 -23.59 -18.88
CA VAL A 667 26.43 -23.81 -18.53
C VAL A 667 26.70 -23.69 -17.03
N GLN A 668 25.69 -23.39 -16.22
CA GLN A 668 25.83 -23.19 -14.77
C GLN A 668 26.53 -24.35 -14.04
N TRP A 669 26.30 -25.60 -14.46
CA TRP A 669 26.97 -26.76 -13.88
C TRP A 669 28.44 -26.86 -14.28
N LEU A 670 28.81 -26.42 -15.49
CA LEU A 670 30.21 -26.31 -15.90
C LEU A 670 30.94 -25.23 -15.10
N ASN A 671 30.26 -24.11 -14.80
CA ASN A 671 30.80 -23.06 -13.92
C ASN A 671 31.07 -23.62 -12.51
N ILE A 672 30.14 -24.41 -11.95
CA ILE A 672 30.33 -25.08 -10.66
C ILE A 672 31.50 -26.06 -10.70
N LEU A 673 31.56 -26.94 -11.71
CA LEU A 673 32.64 -27.91 -11.86
C LEU A 673 34.01 -27.23 -12.00
N THR A 674 34.08 -26.10 -12.71
CA THR A 674 35.30 -25.31 -12.84
C THR A 674 35.78 -24.85 -11.47
N GLN A 675 34.89 -24.37 -10.59
CA GLN A 675 35.27 -23.96 -9.23
C GLN A 675 35.61 -25.15 -8.32
N LEU A 676 35.04 -26.34 -8.55
CA LEU A 676 35.42 -27.54 -7.81
C LEU A 676 36.84 -28.04 -8.17
N ARG A 677 37.20 -27.97 -9.45
CA ARG A 677 38.51 -28.45 -9.94
C ARG A 677 39.61 -27.39 -9.87
N MET A 678 39.26 -26.13 -10.07
CA MET A 678 40.17 -24.97 -10.07
C MET A 678 39.58 -23.88 -9.16
N PRO A 679 39.64 -24.06 -7.82
CA PRO A 679 38.96 -23.19 -6.89
C PRO A 679 39.61 -21.80 -6.85
N VAL A 680 38.92 -20.80 -7.41
CA VAL A 680 39.14 -19.38 -7.09
C VAL A 680 38.29 -19.01 -5.86
N LEU A 681 37.15 -19.67 -5.70
CA LEU A 681 36.22 -19.45 -4.61
C LEU A 681 36.61 -20.21 -3.35
N ASN A 682 36.56 -19.51 -2.21
CA ASN A 682 36.69 -20.12 -0.90
C ASN A 682 35.36 -20.78 -0.48
N PHE A 683 35.29 -22.12 -0.55
CA PHE A 683 34.12 -22.90 -0.16
C PHE A 683 33.80 -22.85 1.35
N THR A 684 34.73 -22.40 2.19
CA THR A 684 34.48 -22.15 3.61
C THR A 684 33.65 -20.88 3.85
N ASN A 685 33.55 -20.01 2.84
CA ASN A 685 32.70 -18.82 2.88
C ASN A 685 31.22 -19.20 2.72
N LYS A 686 30.40 -18.78 3.69
CA LYS A 686 28.95 -19.02 3.71
C LYS A 686 28.24 -18.42 2.49
N ASP A 687 28.68 -17.27 2.00
CA ASP A 687 28.04 -16.58 0.86
C ASP A 687 28.27 -17.36 -0.45
N VAL A 688 29.49 -17.87 -0.65
CA VAL A 688 29.82 -18.76 -1.77
C VAL A 688 28.92 -19.99 -1.76
N LEU A 689 28.75 -20.61 -0.58
CA LEU A 689 27.89 -21.78 -0.45
C LEU A 689 26.42 -21.45 -0.77
N GLN A 690 25.88 -20.33 -0.28
CA GLN A 690 24.51 -19.91 -0.58
C GLN A 690 24.31 -19.69 -2.09
N ILE A 691 25.28 -19.08 -2.78
CA ILE A 691 25.24 -18.89 -4.24
C ILE A 691 25.27 -20.25 -4.96
N LEU A 692 26.14 -21.17 -4.55
CA LEU A 692 26.22 -22.51 -5.15
C LEU A 692 24.92 -23.30 -4.96
N LEU A 693 24.33 -23.25 -3.77
CA LEU A 693 23.03 -23.89 -3.50
C LEU A 693 21.91 -23.24 -4.33
N GLN A 694 21.88 -21.91 -4.42
CA GLN A 694 20.93 -21.18 -5.26
C GLN A 694 21.06 -21.57 -6.73
N VAL A 695 22.27 -21.58 -7.29
CA VAL A 695 22.53 -21.86 -8.70
C VAL A 695 22.25 -23.32 -9.04
N SER A 696 22.67 -24.26 -8.18
CA SER A 696 22.48 -25.70 -8.39
C SER A 696 21.02 -26.13 -8.26
N ARG A 697 20.23 -25.46 -7.42
CA ARG A 697 18.84 -25.85 -7.10
C ARG A 697 17.77 -25.03 -7.82
N GLN A 698 18.11 -23.86 -8.38
CA GLN A 698 17.16 -23.09 -9.17
C GLN A 698 16.79 -23.83 -10.47
N VAL A 699 15.49 -24.00 -10.68
CA VAL A 699 14.86 -24.86 -11.69
C VAL A 699 15.20 -24.47 -13.15
N GLY A 700 15.07 -23.19 -13.51
CA GLY A 700 15.33 -22.68 -14.86
C GLY A 700 14.26 -23.04 -15.92
N PRO A 701 14.50 -22.67 -17.20
CA PRO A 701 13.53 -22.90 -18.29
C PRO A 701 13.18 -24.37 -18.54
N PRO A 702 11.93 -24.70 -18.93
CA PRO A 702 11.52 -26.07 -19.24
C PRO A 702 12.23 -26.61 -20.50
N GLU A 703 12.31 -27.94 -20.59
CA GLU A 703 12.79 -28.72 -21.74
C GLU A 703 12.08 -30.09 -21.69
N ASP A 704 12.18 -30.93 -22.73
CA ASP A 704 11.54 -32.26 -22.83
C ASP A 704 12.12 -33.32 -21.87
N SER A 705 12.47 -32.94 -20.65
CA SER A 705 13.10 -33.77 -19.64
C SER A 705 12.78 -33.24 -18.24
N VAL A 706 12.65 -34.15 -17.27
CA VAL A 706 12.50 -33.81 -15.84
C VAL A 706 13.64 -32.91 -15.34
N TYR A 707 14.83 -33.06 -15.93
CA TYR A 707 16.01 -32.29 -15.55
C TYR A 707 16.03 -30.86 -16.10
N ARG A 708 15.13 -30.53 -17.04
CA ARG A 708 14.99 -29.19 -17.66
C ARG A 708 16.28 -28.69 -18.33
N ALA A 709 16.20 -27.53 -18.96
CA ALA A 709 17.29 -27.05 -19.81
C ALA A 709 18.60 -26.77 -19.05
N GLY A 710 18.51 -26.40 -17.77
CA GLY A 710 19.66 -26.04 -16.94
C GLY A 710 20.33 -27.18 -16.18
N HIS A 711 19.77 -28.40 -16.18
CA HIS A 711 20.31 -29.50 -15.37
C HIS A 711 20.51 -30.82 -16.13
N GLN A 712 20.73 -30.74 -17.44
CA GLN A 712 21.08 -31.90 -18.29
C GLN A 712 22.46 -32.49 -18.01
N PHE A 713 23.39 -31.74 -17.39
CA PHE A 713 24.75 -32.23 -17.12
C PHE A 713 24.80 -33.25 -15.97
N PRO A 714 24.17 -33.01 -14.80
CA PRO A 714 24.12 -33.99 -13.72
C PRO A 714 23.56 -35.36 -14.07
N SER A 715 22.74 -35.50 -15.12
CA SER A 715 22.23 -36.80 -15.57
C SER A 715 23.26 -37.60 -16.37
N ARG A 716 24.39 -37.00 -16.78
CA ARG A 716 25.49 -37.67 -17.48
C ARG A 716 26.46 -38.27 -16.47
N GLU A 717 26.67 -39.58 -16.56
CA GLU A 717 27.52 -40.33 -15.65
C GLU A 717 28.94 -39.75 -15.52
N ASN A 718 29.63 -39.53 -16.64
CA ASN A 718 30.99 -38.96 -16.64
C ASN A 718 31.07 -37.59 -15.97
N PHE A 719 30.04 -36.75 -16.14
CA PHE A 719 30.00 -35.43 -15.52
C PHE A 719 29.72 -35.52 -14.01
N ALA A 720 28.83 -36.41 -13.61
CA ALA A 720 28.54 -36.67 -12.21
C ALA A 720 29.78 -37.20 -11.47
N ILE A 721 30.52 -38.14 -12.06
CA ILE A 721 31.79 -38.65 -11.51
C ILE A 721 32.79 -37.51 -11.33
N ALA A 722 33.00 -36.68 -12.36
CA ALA A 722 33.93 -35.55 -12.28
C ALA A 722 33.55 -34.53 -11.19
N CYS A 723 32.25 -34.33 -10.94
CA CYS A 723 31.78 -33.48 -9.85
C CYS A 723 32.02 -34.10 -8.47
N VAL A 724 31.78 -35.40 -8.32
CA VAL A 724 32.01 -36.13 -7.06
C VAL A 724 33.49 -36.12 -6.71
N GLU A 725 34.38 -36.45 -7.65
CA GLU A 725 35.83 -36.38 -7.43
C GLU A 725 36.29 -34.95 -7.07
N GLY A 726 35.71 -33.94 -7.73
CA GLY A 726 35.99 -32.53 -7.41
C GLY A 726 35.54 -32.14 -5.99
N LEU A 727 34.41 -32.66 -5.53
CA LEU A 727 33.95 -32.46 -4.16
C LEU A 727 34.81 -33.20 -3.14
N GLU A 728 35.16 -34.46 -3.39
CA GLU A 728 36.03 -35.24 -2.50
C GLU A 728 37.35 -34.51 -2.29
N ALA A 729 37.98 -34.03 -3.37
CA ALA A 729 39.19 -33.22 -3.28
C ALA A 729 38.99 -31.89 -2.51
N ALA A 730 37.81 -31.26 -2.61
CA ALA A 730 37.50 -30.07 -1.84
C ALA A 730 37.29 -30.37 -0.35
N LEU A 731 36.58 -31.46 -0.04
CA LEU A 731 36.33 -31.93 1.32
C LEU A 731 37.62 -32.38 2.02
N ASP A 732 38.51 -33.06 1.31
CA ASP A 732 39.82 -33.47 1.84
C ASP A 732 40.67 -32.29 2.31
N LYS A 733 40.55 -31.13 1.66
CA LYS A 733 41.23 -29.89 2.06
C LYS A 733 40.61 -29.24 3.30
N MET A 734 39.35 -29.54 3.62
CA MET A 734 38.59 -28.90 4.69
C MET A 734 38.39 -29.81 5.91
N LYS A 735 38.66 -31.11 5.81
CA LYS A 735 38.34 -32.11 6.85
C LYS A 735 39.02 -31.87 8.20
N GLU A 736 40.19 -31.21 8.21
CA GLU A 736 40.93 -30.89 9.43
C GLU A 736 40.48 -29.56 10.07
N ASN A 737 39.67 -28.76 9.37
CA ASN A 737 39.20 -27.46 9.83
C ASN A 737 37.73 -27.54 10.29
N TRP A 738 37.52 -27.90 11.56
CA TRP A 738 36.21 -28.04 12.19
C TRP A 738 35.38 -26.74 12.21
N GLU A 739 36.01 -25.56 12.15
CA GLU A 739 35.32 -24.27 12.04
C GLU A 739 34.59 -24.11 10.69
N SER A 740 34.93 -24.94 9.70
CA SER A 740 34.31 -24.96 8.36
C SER A 740 33.18 -26.00 8.22
N TYR A 741 32.56 -26.44 9.31
CA TYR A 741 31.52 -27.47 9.30
C TYR A 741 30.37 -27.19 8.31
N HIS A 742 29.96 -25.94 8.14
CA HIS A 742 28.92 -25.54 7.17
C HIS A 742 29.32 -25.81 5.72
N ALA A 743 30.61 -25.74 5.38
CA ALA A 743 31.11 -26.08 4.06
C ALA A 743 31.05 -27.59 3.81
N PHE A 744 31.32 -28.40 4.84
CA PHE A 744 31.18 -29.86 4.79
C PHE A 744 29.71 -30.27 4.55
N PHE A 745 28.77 -29.71 5.32
CA PHE A 745 27.33 -29.92 5.10
C PHE A 745 26.89 -29.39 3.73
N GLY A 746 27.33 -28.20 3.34
CA GLY A 746 26.98 -27.59 2.06
C GLY A 746 27.41 -28.41 0.85
N ALA A 747 28.65 -28.90 0.86
CA ALA A 747 29.25 -29.70 -0.20
C ALA A 747 28.55 -31.06 -0.37
N GLY A 748 28.26 -31.78 0.71
CA GLY A 748 27.53 -33.04 0.65
C GLY A 748 26.11 -32.91 0.07
N TRP A 749 25.50 -31.73 0.23
CA TRP A 749 24.14 -31.44 -0.19
C TRP A 749 24.00 -30.91 -1.63
N LEU A 750 25.11 -30.67 -2.34
CA LEU A 750 25.08 -30.25 -3.74
C LEU A 750 24.63 -31.38 -4.69
N PHE A 751 24.85 -32.66 -4.33
CA PHE A 751 24.61 -33.80 -5.24
C PHE A 751 23.77 -34.94 -4.66
N TYR A 752 23.56 -35.01 -3.34
CA TYR A 752 22.83 -36.12 -2.70
C TYR A 752 21.34 -36.23 -3.11
N ARG A 753 20.72 -35.16 -3.62
CA ARG A 753 19.26 -35.06 -3.78
C ARG A 753 18.73 -35.15 -5.21
N ARG A 754 19.60 -35.43 -6.20
CA ARG A 754 19.25 -35.42 -7.64
C ARG A 754 19.34 -36.78 -8.36
N LYS A 755 19.66 -37.86 -7.64
CA LYS A 755 19.50 -39.23 -8.15
C LYS A 755 18.07 -39.72 -7.93
#